data_AF-A0A5B9DAT7-F1
#
_entry.id   AF-A0A5B9DAT7-F1
#
_cell.length_a   1.000
_cell.length_b   1.000
_cell.length_c   1.000
_cell.angle_alpha   90.00
_cell.angle_beta   90.00
_cell.angle_gamma   90.00
#
_symmetry.space_group_name_H-M   'P 1'
#
loop_
_entity.id
_entity.type
_entity.pdbx_description
1 polymer ?
#
loop_
_entity_poly.entity_id
_entity_poly.type
_entity_poly.pdbx_seq_one_letter_code
_entity_poly.pdbx_strand_id
1 'polypeptide(L)'
;MLKNINGDLAELLNFKEEYTFLAGAGVSMDSPSNLPSAFDILKNLISIYGPEEEYNNLISIKDLKFESIIDHINRSYDENVVFLDYFNLQHHPNFNHFFLARAILKNHYVITTNFDYMIEYALLNLLEDNKIRKEMIKVIITPSDYKNLKLLESNLKNENYFLLKIHGSKQDIIGNRITKGSLKVTESQLGKGLEKKETFGIESFKKEVINNMFEGRILFILGYSASDDFDISPVLQEANNLKALIWIEHSRENKIEILKIVGEQYFNELKVNSNSLTLLQNMSKTHKFPIYYIKTNTADFLFQYLSKDVLNTFPEYLNEHIIPFSKEIPEYNNWLQNNINFKNVTDHEKWLFAWKFYYMSGDLENQQRCLNKAYNFVIETTDEEKKSTILNNLGYIYYKKGNFNKAVEYFKNSIKIDENLNKFGKTAAAYINLGNIYLKKHQYKESIFNYKKIIEYSAKSKISSEYLSTAYNNIGSAYDALNEKKKASEYYEKALSIDEKHGNISSKAAILNNIGESYREKGDFQTALKYFNDSLKIRESMGTQHEMATVLNNIAYIKSSLGEYKEALEFYTKALRIDEKYNDIEGKLLRLNNIGRTYIKMKDFNKANDHLLKSLAYSEQINRKDWVYSYYLSLGVSFQEKWLQNKLDQQSITKAIEYKKKSLEIARMINDMNDIALSLSELGKIYELSHTYEEALLNYKESIEIFEKLNSNYDIAIVSNQMGQIYLAQNNIDMAIPKIQRALKLDENQRNHMYYCDNLGTCYYKKKDFNKSIEYHSKAVELTKLYHDTYKEAEYLLNLSKAYGHLKNINKAIELINQAKYLDKSDLIQARSNQWLGAYLKNFKKDFINAKKYYTTALNIYTKLDTKEYEDLINWIKKELSQM
;
A
#
# COMPACT_ATOMS: atom_id res chain seq x y z
N MET A 1 -15.25 47.18 -21.61
CA MET A 1 -13.90 47.48 -21.08
C MET A 1 -12.95 46.38 -21.51
N LEU A 2 -12.49 46.41 -22.76
CA LEU A 2 -11.52 45.47 -23.34
C LEU A 2 -10.26 46.28 -23.63
N LYS A 3 -9.20 46.10 -22.84
CA LYS A 3 -7.83 46.50 -23.19
C LYS A 3 -6.85 45.95 -22.16
N ASN A 4 -6.03 45.01 -22.64
CA ASN A 4 -4.64 44.70 -22.28
C ASN A 4 -4.44 43.20 -22.08
N ILE A 5 -4.40 42.47 -23.19
CA ILE A 5 -3.43 41.38 -23.28
C ILE A 5 -2.07 42.04 -23.05
N ASN A 6 -1.37 41.67 -21.97
CA ASN A 6 -0.03 42.18 -21.67
C ASN A 6 0.93 41.93 -22.85
N GLY A 7 1.94 42.79 -23.00
CA GLY A 7 2.90 42.77 -24.13
C GLY A 7 3.42 41.37 -24.47
N ASP A 8 3.85 40.58 -23.48
CA ASP A 8 4.36 39.22 -23.67
C ASP A 8 3.39 38.28 -24.41
N LEU A 9 2.09 38.31 -24.08
CA LEU A 9 1.10 37.45 -24.74
C LEU A 9 0.74 37.99 -26.12
N ALA A 10 0.75 39.32 -26.31
CA ALA A 10 0.56 39.92 -27.63
C ALA A 10 1.71 39.60 -28.60
N GLU A 11 2.96 39.52 -28.11
CA GLU A 11 4.13 39.11 -28.90
C GLU A 11 4.06 37.64 -29.30
N LEU A 12 3.62 36.75 -28.39
CA LEU A 12 3.43 35.33 -28.67
C LEU A 12 2.32 35.04 -29.69
N LEU A 13 1.39 35.97 -29.88
CA LEU A 13 0.27 35.85 -30.82
C LEU A 13 0.62 36.36 -32.25
N ASN A 14 1.88 36.74 -32.53
CA ASN A 14 2.29 37.35 -33.79
C ASN A 14 2.77 36.35 -34.89
N PHE A 15 2.67 36.74 -36.16
CA PHE A 15 2.68 35.90 -37.38
C PHE A 15 4.03 35.28 -37.84
N LYS A 16 4.91 34.82 -36.94
CA LYS A 16 6.13 34.08 -37.36
C LYS A 16 6.34 32.74 -36.67
N GLU A 17 5.44 32.39 -35.76
CA GLU A 17 5.61 31.22 -34.91
C GLU A 17 4.95 29.97 -35.50
N GLU A 18 5.60 28.83 -35.29
CA GLU A 18 5.01 27.52 -35.60
C GLU A 18 4.11 27.10 -34.43
N TYR A 19 2.81 26.95 -34.71
CA TYR A 19 1.81 26.52 -33.72
C TYR A 19 1.57 25.01 -33.73
N THR A 20 1.22 24.51 -32.55
CA THR A 20 0.59 23.21 -32.36
C THR A 20 -0.71 23.40 -31.59
N PHE A 21 -1.81 22.89 -32.14
CA PHE A 21 -3.13 22.96 -31.52
C PHE A 21 -3.54 21.60 -31.00
N LEU A 22 -3.99 21.56 -29.76
CA LEU A 22 -4.58 20.40 -29.11
C LEU A 22 -6.04 20.68 -28.79
N ALA A 23 -6.94 20.10 -29.58
CA ALA A 23 -8.37 20.36 -29.54
C ALA A 23 -9.13 19.31 -28.73
N GLY A 24 -9.80 19.77 -27.66
CA GLY A 24 -10.73 19.01 -26.82
C GLY A 24 -12.20 19.18 -27.24
N ALA A 25 -13.12 18.55 -26.50
CA ALA A 25 -14.53 18.45 -26.90
C ALA A 25 -15.23 19.81 -26.98
N GLY A 26 -14.75 20.81 -26.23
CA GLY A 26 -15.30 22.16 -26.22
C GLY A 26 -15.22 22.88 -27.58
N VAL A 27 -14.32 22.48 -28.49
CA VAL A 27 -14.30 23.05 -29.85
C VAL A 27 -15.54 22.66 -30.66
N SER A 28 -16.19 21.55 -30.30
CA SER A 28 -17.32 20.98 -31.03
C SER A 28 -18.70 21.39 -30.49
N MET A 29 -18.75 22.06 -29.34
CA MET A 29 -19.99 22.41 -28.64
C MET A 29 -20.76 23.58 -29.28
N ASP A 30 -20.06 24.49 -29.95
CA ASP A 30 -20.70 25.64 -30.59
C ASP A 30 -21.52 25.22 -31.82
N SER A 31 -22.58 25.98 -32.11
CA SER A 31 -23.36 25.85 -33.34
C SER A 31 -22.50 26.09 -34.59
N PRO A 32 -22.75 25.42 -35.73
CA PRO A 32 -23.81 24.43 -36.00
C PRO A 32 -23.55 22.99 -35.52
N SER A 33 -22.33 22.63 -35.09
CA SER A 33 -22.01 21.24 -34.75
C SER A 33 -22.75 20.73 -33.50
N ASN A 34 -22.92 21.59 -32.48
CA ASN A 34 -23.70 21.33 -31.27
C ASN A 34 -23.44 19.94 -30.63
N LEU A 35 -22.20 19.47 -30.64
CA LEU A 35 -21.84 18.15 -30.13
C LEU A 35 -21.80 18.16 -28.60
N PRO A 36 -22.26 17.06 -27.94
CA PRO A 36 -22.22 16.96 -26.49
C PRO A 36 -20.77 16.90 -25.99
N SER A 37 -20.50 17.51 -24.84
CA SER A 37 -19.21 17.33 -24.16
C SER A 37 -19.09 15.90 -23.60
N ALA A 38 -17.88 15.48 -23.25
CA ALA A 38 -17.67 14.20 -22.57
C ALA A 38 -18.48 14.11 -21.26
N PHE A 39 -18.57 15.21 -20.51
CA PHE A 39 -19.38 15.29 -19.30
C PHE A 39 -20.90 15.17 -19.57
N ASP A 40 -21.38 15.75 -20.68
CA ASP A 40 -22.77 15.58 -21.09
C ASP A 40 -23.05 14.12 -21.48
N ILE A 41 -22.13 13.48 -22.21
CA ILE A 41 -22.22 12.04 -22.51
C ILE A 41 -22.30 11.23 -21.22
N LEU A 42 -21.44 11.53 -20.25
CA LEU A 42 -21.39 10.85 -18.95
C LEU A 42 -22.73 10.93 -18.21
N LYS A 43 -23.27 12.14 -18.08
CA LYS A 43 -24.55 12.41 -17.43
C LYS A 43 -25.67 11.62 -18.08
N ASN A 44 -25.74 11.62 -19.41
CA ASN A 44 -26.77 10.89 -20.14
C ASN A 44 -26.62 9.38 -19.96
N LEU A 45 -25.40 8.85 -19.98
CA LEU A 45 -25.16 7.42 -19.74
C LEU A 45 -25.51 7.00 -18.30
N ILE A 46 -25.15 7.79 -17.29
CA ILE A 46 -25.55 7.54 -15.89
C ILE A 46 -27.08 7.58 -15.75
N SER A 47 -27.77 8.48 -16.47
CA SER A 47 -29.23 8.54 -16.41
C SER A 47 -29.93 7.28 -16.97
N ILE A 48 -29.30 6.60 -17.92
CA ILE A 48 -29.83 5.38 -18.54
C ILE A 48 -29.47 4.14 -17.71
N TYR A 49 -28.20 4.01 -17.35
CA TYR A 49 -27.67 2.81 -16.70
C TYR A 49 -27.70 2.85 -15.18
N GLY A 50 -27.84 4.03 -14.58
CA GLY A 50 -27.96 4.20 -13.13
C GLY A 50 -29.41 4.26 -12.66
N PRO A 51 -29.66 4.02 -11.35
CA PRO A 51 -30.96 4.26 -10.76
C PRO A 51 -31.16 5.77 -10.58
N GLU A 52 -32.37 6.26 -10.87
CA GLU A 52 -32.70 7.70 -10.83
C GLU A 52 -32.37 8.35 -9.48
N GLU A 53 -32.66 7.64 -8.39
CA GLU A 53 -32.35 8.07 -7.01
C GLU A 53 -30.86 8.30 -6.74
N GLU A 54 -29.97 7.64 -7.49
CA GLU A 54 -28.52 7.74 -7.29
C GLU A 54 -27.84 8.70 -8.28
N TYR A 55 -28.58 9.28 -9.22
CA TYR A 55 -28.01 10.11 -10.28
C TYR A 55 -27.09 11.21 -9.76
N ASN A 56 -27.58 12.02 -8.81
CA ASN A 56 -26.81 13.11 -8.21
C ASN A 56 -25.62 12.59 -7.40
N ASN A 57 -25.80 11.49 -6.67
CA ASN A 57 -24.75 10.90 -5.85
C ASN A 57 -23.61 10.37 -6.73
N LEU A 58 -23.93 9.64 -7.80
CA LEU A 58 -22.95 9.09 -8.74
C LEU A 58 -22.14 10.20 -9.41
N ILE A 59 -22.79 11.26 -9.89
CA ILE A 59 -22.10 12.41 -10.51
C ILE A 59 -21.22 13.15 -9.51
N SER A 60 -21.56 13.11 -8.21
CA SER A 60 -20.78 13.76 -7.15
C SER A 60 -19.61 12.93 -6.62
N ILE A 61 -19.44 11.67 -7.06
CA ILE A 61 -18.32 10.83 -6.59
C ILE A 61 -17.00 11.50 -6.99
N LYS A 62 -16.23 11.90 -5.97
CA LYS A 62 -14.90 12.46 -6.14
C LYS A 62 -13.99 11.44 -6.84
N ASP A 63 -13.27 11.88 -7.87
CA ASP A 63 -12.37 11.06 -8.70
C ASP A 63 -13.06 10.02 -9.62
N LEU A 64 -14.38 10.14 -9.86
CA LEU A 64 -15.06 9.31 -10.85
C LEU A 64 -14.60 9.68 -12.27
N LYS A 65 -13.83 8.79 -12.88
CA LYS A 65 -13.26 8.99 -14.22
C LYS A 65 -14.24 8.59 -15.31
N PHE A 66 -14.41 9.44 -16.33
CA PHE A 66 -15.24 9.19 -17.51
C PHE A 66 -14.96 7.80 -18.11
N GLU A 67 -13.68 7.46 -18.24
CA GLU A 67 -13.19 6.23 -18.83
C GLU A 67 -13.57 4.99 -18.03
N SER A 68 -13.67 5.10 -16.71
CA SER A 68 -14.11 3.98 -15.86
C SER A 68 -15.57 3.63 -16.11
N ILE A 69 -16.39 4.65 -16.36
CA ILE A 69 -17.79 4.47 -16.72
C ILE A 69 -17.90 3.89 -18.12
N ILE A 70 -17.17 4.45 -19.10
CA ILE A 70 -17.19 3.95 -20.47
C ILE A 70 -16.67 2.51 -20.55
N ASP A 71 -15.59 2.14 -19.87
CA ASP A 71 -15.09 0.75 -19.84
C ASP A 71 -16.13 -0.19 -19.25
N HIS A 72 -16.78 0.19 -18.15
CA HIS A 72 -17.83 -0.63 -17.56
C HIS A 72 -19.03 -0.77 -18.52
N ILE A 73 -19.47 0.32 -19.14
CA ILE A 73 -20.56 0.31 -20.12
C ILE A 73 -20.21 -0.58 -21.29
N ASN A 74 -19.02 -0.42 -21.88
CA ASN A 74 -18.60 -1.21 -23.02
C ASN A 74 -18.55 -2.71 -22.70
N ARG A 75 -18.05 -3.09 -21.52
CA ARG A 75 -17.92 -4.50 -21.11
C ARG A 75 -19.23 -5.16 -20.74
N SER A 76 -20.18 -4.38 -20.22
CA SER A 76 -21.38 -4.92 -19.58
C SER A 76 -22.68 -4.63 -20.34
N TYR A 77 -22.71 -3.61 -21.20
CA TYR A 77 -23.94 -3.11 -21.80
C TYR A 77 -23.82 -2.72 -23.29
N ASP A 78 -22.70 -2.14 -23.74
CA ASP A 78 -22.52 -1.62 -25.11
C ASP A 78 -21.15 -1.94 -25.72
N GLU A 79 -20.89 -3.22 -26.02
CA GLU A 79 -19.61 -3.70 -26.59
C GLU A 79 -19.25 -3.06 -27.95
N ASN A 80 -20.24 -2.49 -28.63
CA ASN A 80 -20.08 -1.87 -29.93
C ASN A 80 -19.93 -0.36 -29.88
N VAL A 81 -19.99 0.22 -28.68
CA VAL A 81 -19.84 1.65 -28.39
C VAL A 81 -20.84 2.46 -29.20
N VAL A 82 -22.07 1.94 -29.31
CA VAL A 82 -23.19 2.50 -30.07
C VAL A 82 -23.49 3.92 -29.62
N PHE A 83 -23.25 4.28 -28.35
CA PHE A 83 -23.54 5.65 -27.88
C PHE A 83 -22.75 6.73 -28.64
N LEU A 84 -21.58 6.38 -29.22
CA LEU A 84 -20.80 7.27 -30.08
C LEU A 84 -21.33 7.37 -31.52
N ASP A 85 -22.29 6.54 -31.95
CA ASP A 85 -22.85 6.61 -33.31
C ASP A 85 -23.61 7.92 -33.57
N TYR A 86 -23.99 8.64 -32.52
CA TYR A 86 -24.53 10.00 -32.64
C TYR A 86 -23.61 10.92 -33.45
N PHE A 87 -22.29 10.81 -33.27
CA PHE A 87 -21.33 11.63 -33.99
C PHE A 87 -21.34 11.40 -35.51
N ASN A 88 -21.84 10.25 -35.97
CA ASN A 88 -22.01 9.98 -37.40
C ASN A 88 -23.22 10.72 -38.00
N LEU A 89 -24.14 11.25 -37.19
CA LEU A 89 -25.30 12.02 -37.67
C LEU A 89 -24.94 13.47 -37.97
N GLN A 90 -23.82 13.95 -37.43
CA GLN A 90 -23.37 15.32 -37.54
C GLN A 90 -22.30 15.43 -38.63
N HIS A 91 -22.49 16.40 -39.53
CA HIS A 91 -21.61 16.65 -40.68
C HIS A 91 -21.28 18.14 -40.84
N HIS A 92 -21.70 18.97 -39.88
CA HIS A 92 -21.64 20.43 -39.98
C HIS A 92 -20.58 21.01 -39.04
N PRO A 93 -19.36 21.24 -39.54
CA PRO A 93 -18.32 21.89 -38.75
C PRO A 93 -18.70 23.32 -38.37
N ASN A 94 -18.44 23.69 -37.12
CA ASN A 94 -18.46 25.08 -36.67
C ASN A 94 -17.16 25.86 -37.00
N PHE A 95 -17.15 27.13 -36.59
CA PHE A 95 -16.00 28.04 -36.74
C PHE A 95 -14.67 27.42 -36.30
N ASN A 96 -14.63 26.81 -35.11
CA ASN A 96 -13.41 26.27 -34.52
C ASN A 96 -12.81 25.17 -35.41
N HIS A 97 -13.65 24.32 -36.00
CA HIS A 97 -13.20 23.27 -36.91
C HIS A 97 -12.63 23.83 -38.21
N PHE A 98 -13.27 24.85 -38.80
CA PHE A 98 -12.74 25.51 -39.99
C PHE A 98 -11.42 26.23 -39.71
N PHE A 99 -11.28 26.84 -38.53
CA PHE A 99 -10.00 27.39 -38.07
C PHE A 99 -8.92 26.33 -37.99
N LEU A 100 -9.19 25.21 -37.31
CA LEU A 100 -8.23 24.10 -37.18
C LEU A 100 -7.88 23.47 -38.53
N ALA A 101 -8.86 23.29 -39.40
CA ALA A 101 -8.65 22.78 -40.76
C ALA A 101 -7.74 23.72 -41.57
N ARG A 102 -7.95 25.03 -41.52
CA ARG A 102 -7.05 26.02 -42.15
C ARG A 102 -5.66 26.02 -41.52
N ALA A 103 -5.55 25.88 -40.21
CA ALA A 103 -4.25 25.78 -39.52
C ALA A 103 -3.43 24.60 -40.05
N ILE A 104 -4.07 23.44 -40.27
CA ILE A 104 -3.45 22.27 -40.91
C ILE A 104 -2.93 22.63 -42.31
N LEU A 105 -3.74 23.27 -43.15
CA LEU A 105 -3.35 23.69 -44.51
C LEU A 105 -2.25 24.77 -44.53
N LYS A 106 -1.94 25.40 -43.38
CA LYS A 106 -0.84 26.34 -43.18
C LYS A 106 0.39 25.71 -42.52
N ASN A 107 0.46 24.38 -42.45
CA ASN A 107 1.56 23.60 -41.82
C ASN A 107 1.68 23.75 -40.29
N HIS A 108 0.60 24.15 -39.62
CA HIS A 108 0.50 23.99 -38.17
C HIS A 108 0.07 22.56 -37.82
N TYR A 109 0.52 22.05 -36.67
CA TYR A 109 0.09 20.73 -36.21
C TYR A 109 -1.26 20.83 -35.50
N VAL A 110 -2.16 19.90 -35.79
CA VAL A 110 -3.42 19.75 -35.08
C VAL A 110 -3.55 18.33 -34.56
N ILE A 111 -3.76 18.26 -33.25
CA ILE A 111 -3.98 17.04 -32.49
C ILE A 111 -5.35 17.18 -31.86
N THR A 112 -6.19 16.16 -31.92
CA THR A 112 -7.51 16.18 -31.30
C THR A 112 -7.75 14.96 -30.42
N THR A 113 -8.39 15.20 -29.28
CA THR A 113 -8.94 14.16 -28.41
C THR A 113 -10.39 13.81 -28.78
N ASN A 114 -10.98 14.50 -29.76
CA ASN A 114 -12.40 14.35 -30.08
C ASN A 114 -12.66 13.05 -30.86
N PHE A 115 -13.80 12.45 -30.56
CA PHE A 115 -14.28 11.25 -31.24
C PHE A 115 -14.96 11.53 -32.58
N ASP A 116 -15.35 12.78 -32.81
CA ASP A 116 -16.09 13.23 -33.98
C ASP A 116 -15.20 13.41 -35.22
N TYR A 117 -15.84 13.81 -36.32
CA TYR A 117 -15.22 13.96 -37.64
C TYR A 117 -15.22 15.41 -38.15
N MET A 118 -15.50 16.39 -37.28
CA MET A 118 -15.83 17.74 -37.72
C MET A 118 -14.65 18.45 -38.37
N ILE A 119 -13.42 18.25 -37.87
CA ILE A 119 -12.21 18.79 -38.51
C ILE A 119 -11.99 18.18 -39.91
N GLU A 120 -12.32 16.90 -40.10
CA GLU A 120 -12.21 16.23 -41.40
C GLU A 120 -13.24 16.76 -42.40
N TYR A 121 -14.50 16.96 -41.96
CA TYR A 121 -15.50 17.61 -42.80
C TYR A 121 -15.10 19.04 -43.14
N ALA A 122 -14.58 19.81 -42.19
CA ALA A 122 -14.07 21.16 -42.45
C ALA A 122 -12.94 21.13 -43.48
N LEU A 123 -11.98 20.20 -43.37
CA LEU A 123 -10.91 20.02 -44.35
C LEU A 123 -11.44 19.71 -45.74
N LEU A 124 -12.40 18.79 -45.88
CA LEU A 124 -12.99 18.43 -47.17
C LEU A 124 -13.65 19.63 -47.86
N ASN A 125 -14.40 20.45 -47.12
CA ASN A 125 -15.02 21.67 -47.66
C ASN A 125 -13.96 22.66 -48.16
N LEU A 126 -12.78 22.72 -47.52
CA LEU A 126 -11.70 23.63 -47.90
C LEU A 126 -10.84 23.13 -49.08
N LEU A 127 -10.95 21.86 -49.49
CA LEU A 127 -10.13 21.29 -50.56
C LEU A 127 -10.50 21.84 -51.94
N GLU A 128 -11.79 22.12 -52.17
CA GLU A 128 -12.30 22.59 -53.46
C GLU A 128 -11.69 23.95 -53.86
N ASP A 129 -11.39 24.81 -52.89
CA ASP A 129 -10.89 26.17 -53.12
C ASP A 129 -9.37 26.30 -53.21
N ASN A 130 -8.60 25.35 -52.65
CA ASN A 130 -7.16 25.53 -52.42
C ASN A 130 -6.25 24.77 -53.41
N LYS A 131 -6.81 24.07 -54.41
CA LYS A 131 -6.05 23.17 -55.33
C LYS A 131 -5.22 22.10 -54.61
N ILE A 132 -5.56 21.79 -53.35
CA ILE A 132 -4.89 20.77 -52.55
C ILE A 132 -5.55 19.43 -52.85
N ARG A 133 -4.74 18.41 -53.10
CA ARG A 133 -5.25 17.06 -53.35
C ARG A 133 -5.56 16.38 -52.03
N LYS A 134 -6.71 15.68 -51.98
CA LYS A 134 -7.19 14.96 -50.80
C LYS A 134 -6.14 14.00 -50.22
N GLU A 135 -5.33 13.39 -51.08
CA GLU A 135 -4.29 12.43 -50.73
C GLU A 135 -3.13 13.04 -49.94
N MET A 136 -2.96 14.36 -49.96
CA MET A 136 -1.95 15.08 -49.18
C MET A 136 -2.32 15.17 -47.70
N ILE A 137 -3.60 15.00 -47.35
CA ILE A 137 -4.03 15.00 -45.95
C ILE A 137 -3.90 13.59 -45.37
N LYS A 138 -3.10 13.45 -44.31
CA LYS A 138 -2.86 12.21 -43.58
C LYS A 138 -3.52 12.31 -42.20
N VAL A 139 -4.63 11.60 -42.02
CA VAL A 139 -5.24 11.43 -40.71
C VAL A 139 -4.53 10.28 -39.98
N ILE A 140 -4.08 10.51 -38.74
CA ILE A 140 -3.26 9.57 -37.97
C ILE A 140 -4.09 9.07 -36.80
N ILE A 141 -4.50 7.80 -36.86
CA ILE A 141 -5.54 7.24 -35.96
C ILE A 141 -5.08 5.89 -35.39
N THR A 142 -4.63 4.98 -36.24
CA THR A 142 -4.32 3.59 -35.87
C THR A 142 -2.89 3.43 -35.35
N PRO A 143 -2.57 2.38 -34.57
CA PRO A 143 -1.20 2.10 -34.14
C PRO A 143 -0.19 2.02 -35.29
N SER A 144 -0.62 1.52 -36.46
CA SER A 144 0.20 1.46 -37.66
C SER A 144 0.49 2.86 -38.22
N ASP A 145 -0.48 3.78 -38.20
CA ASP A 145 -0.27 5.16 -38.65
C ASP A 145 0.80 5.86 -37.81
N TYR A 146 0.72 5.75 -36.48
CA TYR A 146 1.70 6.34 -35.57
C TYR A 146 3.11 5.75 -35.76
N LYS A 147 3.23 4.43 -35.96
CA LYS A 147 4.51 3.80 -36.26
C LYS A 147 5.09 4.26 -37.60
N ASN A 148 4.26 4.39 -38.62
CA ASN A 148 4.68 4.85 -39.94
C ASN A 148 5.11 6.32 -39.90
N LEU A 149 4.43 7.16 -39.11
CA LEU A 149 4.80 8.56 -38.95
C LEU A 149 6.19 8.71 -38.33
N LYS A 150 6.52 7.89 -37.32
CA LYS A 150 7.85 7.83 -36.70
C LYS A 150 8.98 7.49 -37.70
N LEU A 151 8.68 6.74 -38.76
CA LEU A 151 9.65 6.39 -39.82
C LEU A 151 9.86 7.52 -40.85
N LEU A 152 8.95 8.50 -40.92
CA LEU A 152 8.87 9.50 -42.00
C LEU A 152 9.40 10.89 -41.63
N GLU A 153 9.64 11.18 -40.34
CA GLU A 153 10.01 12.52 -39.84
C GLU A 153 11.37 13.05 -40.31
N SER A 154 12.15 12.27 -41.07
CA SER A 154 13.43 12.74 -41.63
C SER A 154 13.33 13.48 -42.97
N ASN A 155 12.23 13.41 -43.76
CA ASN A 155 12.30 13.88 -45.16
C ASN A 155 11.04 14.47 -45.86
N LEU A 156 9.87 14.66 -45.23
CA LEU A 156 8.65 15.06 -45.99
C LEU A 156 7.76 16.15 -45.35
N LYS A 157 8.34 17.21 -44.78
CA LYS A 157 7.57 18.39 -44.32
C LYS A 157 6.92 19.22 -45.44
N ASN A 158 7.21 18.95 -46.72
CA ASN A 158 6.77 19.81 -47.83
C ASN A 158 5.66 19.22 -48.73
N GLU A 159 5.16 18.01 -48.47
CA GLU A 159 4.17 17.36 -49.35
C GLU A 159 2.90 16.83 -48.66
N ASN A 160 2.84 16.80 -47.33
CA ASN A 160 1.70 16.24 -46.58
C ASN A 160 1.27 17.12 -45.40
N TYR A 161 -0.03 17.10 -45.11
CA TYR A 161 -0.67 17.75 -43.97
C TYR A 161 -1.21 16.71 -43.00
N PHE A 162 -1.08 16.92 -41.69
CA PHE A 162 -1.37 15.89 -40.69
C PHE A 162 -2.49 16.31 -39.72
N LEU A 163 -3.42 15.38 -39.47
CA LEU A 163 -4.43 15.47 -38.40
C LEU A 163 -4.27 14.26 -37.47
N LEU A 164 -3.85 14.48 -36.23
CA LEU A 164 -3.69 13.39 -35.26
C LEU A 164 -4.93 13.23 -34.38
N LYS A 165 -5.40 11.98 -34.23
CA LYS A 165 -6.45 11.63 -33.27
C LYS A 165 -5.88 10.79 -32.13
N ILE A 166 -5.94 11.30 -30.90
CA ILE A 166 -5.37 10.61 -29.73
C ILE A 166 -6.20 9.40 -29.35
N HIS A 167 -7.53 9.54 -29.20
CA HIS A 167 -8.40 8.42 -28.79
C HIS A 167 -8.96 7.61 -29.97
N GLY A 168 -8.55 7.94 -31.19
CA GLY A 168 -9.06 7.34 -32.40
C GLY A 168 -10.47 7.82 -32.78
N SER A 169 -11.02 7.24 -33.85
CA SER A 169 -12.40 7.46 -34.30
C SER A 169 -12.93 6.21 -35.01
N LYS A 170 -14.24 6.07 -35.19
CA LYS A 170 -14.79 4.87 -35.86
C LYS A 170 -14.46 4.83 -37.35
N GLN A 171 -14.23 6.00 -37.95
CA GLN A 171 -13.92 6.17 -39.36
C GLN A 171 -12.88 7.27 -39.56
N ASP A 172 -12.18 7.18 -40.67
CA ASP A 172 -11.41 8.25 -41.31
C ASP A 172 -12.17 8.64 -42.58
N ILE A 173 -12.82 9.79 -42.55
CA ILE A 173 -13.67 10.33 -43.62
C ILE A 173 -12.78 10.74 -44.81
N ILE A 174 -11.59 11.26 -44.54
CA ILE A 174 -10.64 11.64 -45.60
C ILE A 174 -10.06 10.37 -46.24
N GLY A 175 -9.47 9.48 -45.46
CA GLY A 175 -8.88 8.23 -45.97
C GLY A 175 -9.90 7.20 -46.47
N ASN A 176 -11.20 7.40 -46.26
CA ASN A 176 -12.28 6.46 -46.56
C ASN A 176 -12.01 5.06 -45.97
N ARG A 177 -11.63 4.99 -44.69
CA ARG A 177 -11.32 3.72 -44.00
C ARG A 177 -12.06 3.62 -42.67
N ILE A 178 -12.43 2.39 -42.32
CA ILE A 178 -13.04 2.06 -41.02
C ILE A 178 -11.92 1.88 -39.99
N THR A 179 -11.96 2.68 -38.93
CA THR A 179 -10.93 2.72 -37.88
C THR A 179 -11.47 2.37 -36.50
N LYS A 180 -12.68 1.80 -36.40
CA LYS A 180 -13.32 1.34 -35.13
C LYS A 180 -12.38 0.46 -34.27
N GLY A 181 -11.50 -0.32 -34.90
CA GLY A 181 -10.49 -1.11 -34.19
C GLY A 181 -9.50 -0.27 -33.37
N SER A 182 -9.21 0.98 -33.74
CA SER A 182 -8.33 1.88 -32.99
C SER A 182 -8.94 2.29 -31.65
N LEU A 183 -10.25 2.63 -31.63
CA LEU A 183 -11.01 2.87 -30.40
C LEU A 183 -10.95 1.64 -29.50
N LYS A 184 -11.21 0.44 -30.05
CA LYS A 184 -11.12 -0.83 -29.30
C LYS A 184 -9.71 -1.14 -28.77
N VAL A 185 -8.66 -0.75 -29.48
CA VAL A 185 -7.27 -0.93 -29.01
C VAL A 185 -6.98 0.00 -27.84
N THR A 186 -7.35 1.28 -27.96
CA THR A 186 -7.29 2.24 -26.86
C THR A 186 -8.13 1.75 -25.66
N GLU A 187 -9.34 1.21 -25.89
CA GLU A 187 -10.21 0.58 -24.87
C GLU A 187 -9.62 -0.69 -24.23
N SER A 188 -9.02 -1.58 -25.00
CA SER A 188 -8.44 -2.82 -24.48
C SER A 188 -7.25 -2.58 -23.54
N GLN A 189 -6.58 -1.42 -23.68
CA GLN A 189 -5.55 -0.96 -22.76
C GLN A 189 -6.13 -0.16 -21.58
N LEU A 190 -7.28 0.51 -21.72
CA LEU A 190 -8.06 1.08 -20.60
C LEU A 190 -8.45 0.00 -19.58
N GLY A 191 -8.73 -1.21 -20.08
CA GLY A 191 -9.21 -2.33 -19.29
C GLY A 191 -8.14 -3.28 -18.72
N LYS A 192 -6.88 -3.20 -19.18
CA LYS A 192 -5.73 -3.97 -18.67
C LYS A 192 -4.91 -3.11 -17.71
N GLY A 193 -5.52 -2.78 -16.58
CA GLY A 193 -4.87 -1.97 -15.55
C GLY A 193 -5.71 -1.76 -14.31
N LEU A 194 -6.76 -2.54 -14.07
CA LEU A 194 -7.64 -2.35 -12.90
C LEU A 194 -6.98 -2.66 -11.54
N GLU A 195 -5.74 -3.16 -11.52
CA GLU A 195 -4.90 -3.23 -10.31
C GLU A 195 -3.94 -2.03 -10.17
N LYS A 196 -3.83 -1.18 -11.20
CA LYS A 196 -2.95 -0.02 -11.22
C LYS A 196 -3.80 1.24 -11.08
N LYS A 197 -3.69 1.90 -9.93
CA LYS A 197 -4.05 3.34 -9.79
C LYS A 197 -3.05 4.23 -10.56
N GLU A 198 -2.69 3.88 -11.80
CA GLU A 198 -1.91 4.75 -12.65
C GLU A 198 -2.87 5.76 -13.31
N THR A 199 -2.55 7.04 -13.18
CA THR A 199 -3.09 8.10 -14.04
C THR A 199 -2.81 7.72 -15.48
N PHE A 200 -3.85 7.83 -16.30
CA PHE A 200 -3.88 7.47 -17.71
C PHE A 200 -2.67 8.09 -18.43
N GLY A 201 -1.85 7.25 -19.06
CA GLY A 201 -0.81 7.70 -19.99
C GLY A 201 -1.25 7.39 -21.40
N ILE A 202 -1.15 8.36 -22.31
CA ILE A 202 -1.23 8.09 -23.75
C ILE A 202 -0.31 6.91 -24.08
N GLU A 203 -0.77 6.00 -24.94
CA GLU A 203 -0.03 4.78 -25.28
C GLU A 203 1.43 5.13 -25.63
N SER A 204 2.38 4.38 -25.09
CA SER A 204 3.81 4.72 -25.16
C SER A 204 4.33 4.95 -26.58
N PHE A 205 3.72 4.30 -27.58
CA PHE A 205 4.06 4.48 -28.99
C PHE A 205 3.63 5.82 -29.59
N LYS A 206 2.67 6.54 -28.99
CA LYS A 206 2.22 7.88 -29.45
C LYS A 206 3.02 9.01 -28.81
N LYS A 207 3.54 8.80 -27.59
CA LYS A 207 4.21 9.83 -26.78
C LYS A 207 5.31 10.57 -27.56
N GLU A 208 6.19 9.82 -28.23
CA GLU A 208 7.32 10.39 -28.96
C GLU A 208 6.89 11.29 -30.11
N VAL A 209 5.94 10.83 -30.93
CA VAL A 209 5.36 11.63 -32.04
C VAL A 209 4.73 12.92 -31.52
N ILE A 210 3.96 12.84 -30.42
CA ILE A 210 3.32 14.01 -29.82
C ILE A 210 4.37 14.99 -29.28
N ASN A 211 5.40 14.49 -28.60
CA ASN A 211 6.50 15.31 -28.09
C ASN A 211 7.26 16.01 -29.24
N ASN A 212 7.51 15.32 -30.36
CA ASN A 212 8.14 15.91 -31.54
C ASN A 212 7.28 17.04 -32.14
N MET A 213 5.95 16.93 -32.07
CA MET A 213 5.03 17.99 -32.48
C MET A 213 4.97 19.18 -31.51
N PHE A 214 5.44 19.02 -30.28
CA PHE A 214 5.54 20.11 -29.30
C PHE A 214 6.87 20.87 -29.41
N GLU A 215 7.92 20.20 -29.87
CA GLU A 215 9.27 20.72 -29.85
C GLU A 215 9.43 22.07 -30.59
N GLY A 216 9.86 23.10 -29.85
CA GLY A 216 10.16 24.43 -30.38
C GLY A 216 8.94 25.25 -30.81
N ARG A 217 7.72 24.83 -30.45
CA ARG A 217 6.44 25.42 -30.87
C ARG A 217 5.68 26.08 -29.73
N ILE A 218 4.69 26.91 -30.07
CA ILE A 218 3.68 27.39 -29.12
C ILE A 218 2.51 26.41 -29.14
N LEU A 219 2.17 25.85 -27.97
CA LEU A 219 1.08 24.90 -27.81
C LEU A 219 -0.19 25.61 -27.36
N PHE A 220 -1.22 25.57 -28.20
CA PHE A 220 -2.58 25.97 -27.87
C PHE A 220 -3.39 24.76 -27.45
N ILE A 221 -3.98 24.79 -26.27
CA ILE A 221 -4.95 23.80 -25.81
C ILE A 221 -6.33 24.45 -25.89
N LEU A 222 -7.20 23.92 -26.73
CA LEU A 222 -8.48 24.54 -27.07
C LEU A 222 -9.64 23.67 -26.59
N GLY A 223 -10.52 24.22 -25.76
CA GLY A 223 -11.78 23.55 -25.39
C GLY A 223 -11.58 22.24 -24.63
N TYR A 224 -10.52 22.16 -23.83
CA TYR A 224 -10.19 21.00 -22.99
C TYR A 224 -10.39 21.37 -21.52
N SER A 225 -11.16 20.57 -20.76
CA SER A 225 -11.53 20.92 -19.38
C SER A 225 -10.61 20.35 -18.29
N ALA A 226 -9.69 19.44 -18.63
CA ALA A 226 -8.83 18.67 -17.70
C ALA A 226 -9.56 17.89 -16.58
N SER A 227 -10.88 17.99 -16.49
CA SER A 227 -11.75 17.19 -15.60
C SER A 227 -12.54 16.11 -16.34
N ASP A 228 -12.84 16.32 -17.62
CA ASP A 228 -13.85 15.52 -18.34
C ASP A 228 -13.32 14.81 -19.60
N ASP A 229 -12.12 15.17 -20.06
CA ASP A 229 -11.49 14.60 -21.25
C ASP A 229 -10.38 13.62 -20.87
N PHE A 230 -10.13 12.59 -21.68
CA PHE A 230 -9.07 11.60 -21.47
C PHE A 230 -7.72 12.26 -21.13
N ASP A 231 -7.12 11.85 -20.03
CA ASP A 231 -6.06 12.60 -19.31
C ASP A 231 -4.75 12.77 -20.11
N ILE A 232 -4.61 13.82 -20.91
CA ILE A 232 -3.33 14.15 -21.58
C ILE A 232 -2.30 14.72 -20.62
N SER A 233 -2.66 14.93 -19.34
CA SER A 233 -1.83 15.62 -18.35
C SER A 233 -0.45 15.01 -18.20
N PRO A 234 -0.25 13.67 -18.17
CA PRO A 234 1.09 13.12 -18.05
C PRO A 234 1.97 13.42 -19.27
N VAL A 235 1.40 13.48 -20.47
CA VAL A 235 2.16 13.85 -21.68
C VAL A 235 2.50 15.34 -21.68
N LEU A 236 1.57 16.20 -21.24
CA LEU A 236 1.85 17.61 -21.07
C LEU A 236 2.92 17.85 -19.99
N GLN A 237 2.91 17.09 -18.89
CA GLN A 237 3.93 17.17 -17.83
C GLN A 237 5.31 16.69 -18.27
N GLU A 238 5.41 15.88 -19.33
CA GLU A 238 6.68 15.43 -19.91
C GLU A 238 7.20 16.41 -20.99
N ALA A 239 6.42 17.43 -21.37
CA ALA A 239 6.76 18.35 -22.46
C ALA A 239 7.81 19.38 -22.04
N ASN A 240 9.08 19.14 -22.38
CA ASN A 240 10.21 19.94 -21.87
C ASN A 240 10.68 21.10 -22.78
N ASN A 241 10.23 21.19 -24.03
CA ASN A 241 10.79 22.10 -25.05
C ASN A 241 9.72 22.92 -25.81
N LEU A 242 8.77 23.52 -25.08
CA LEU A 242 7.77 24.44 -25.65
C LEU A 242 8.29 25.89 -25.63
N LYS A 243 7.89 26.70 -26.63
CA LYS A 243 8.06 28.16 -26.58
C LYS A 243 7.11 28.81 -25.60
N ALA A 244 5.86 28.36 -25.57
CA ALA A 244 4.82 28.76 -24.63
C ALA A 244 3.69 27.73 -24.62
N LEU A 245 2.92 27.69 -23.52
CA LEU A 245 1.67 26.94 -23.44
C LEU A 245 0.53 27.94 -23.18
N ILE A 246 -0.49 27.92 -24.04
CA ILE A 246 -1.69 28.74 -23.94
C ILE A 246 -2.90 27.82 -23.82
N TRP A 247 -3.49 27.77 -22.63
CA TRP A 247 -4.67 26.98 -22.32
C TRP A 247 -5.93 27.83 -22.45
N ILE A 248 -6.86 27.42 -23.31
CA ILE A 248 -8.15 28.09 -23.51
C ILE A 248 -9.27 27.17 -23.02
N GLU A 249 -9.79 27.48 -21.84
CA GLU A 249 -10.98 26.85 -21.29
C GLU A 249 -12.23 27.49 -21.93
N HIS A 250 -12.99 26.66 -22.65
CA HIS A 250 -14.16 27.12 -23.38
C HIS A 250 -15.29 27.56 -22.42
N SER A 251 -15.82 28.76 -22.65
CA SER A 251 -16.99 29.31 -21.96
C SER A 251 -18.08 29.63 -22.98
N ARG A 252 -19.36 29.44 -22.60
CA ARG A 252 -20.50 29.92 -23.40
C ARG A 252 -20.68 31.45 -23.30
N GLU A 253 -20.01 32.09 -22.35
CA GLU A 253 -20.05 33.53 -22.17
C GLU A 253 -18.91 34.22 -22.92
N ASN A 254 -19.19 35.37 -23.55
CA ASN A 254 -18.21 36.15 -24.32
C ASN A 254 -17.31 37.04 -23.42
N LYS A 255 -17.02 36.58 -22.19
CA LYS A 255 -16.13 37.27 -21.25
C LYS A 255 -14.77 36.59 -21.29
N ILE A 256 -13.72 37.40 -21.48
CA ILE A 256 -12.33 36.92 -21.48
C ILE A 256 -11.67 37.15 -20.12
N GLU A 257 -11.16 36.07 -19.53
CA GLU A 257 -10.34 36.09 -18.32
C GLU A 257 -8.97 35.50 -18.66
N ILE A 258 -7.88 36.21 -18.34
CA ILE A 258 -6.51 35.82 -18.69
C ILE A 258 -5.66 35.78 -17.43
N LEU A 259 -4.97 34.66 -17.22
CA LEU A 259 -4.07 34.41 -16.10
C LEU A 259 -2.71 33.91 -16.62
N LYS A 260 -1.63 34.64 -16.31
CA LYS A 260 -0.25 34.14 -16.52
C LYS A 260 0.15 33.34 -15.27
N ILE A 261 0.48 32.06 -15.45
CA ILE A 261 0.82 31.16 -14.34
C ILE A 261 2.32 31.28 -14.06
N VAL A 262 2.67 31.84 -12.89
CA VAL A 262 4.07 32.09 -12.47
C VAL A 262 4.29 31.62 -11.03
N GLY A 263 4.95 30.47 -10.85
CA GLY A 263 5.38 29.98 -9.53
C GLY A 263 4.27 29.94 -8.46
N GLU A 264 4.64 29.99 -7.17
CA GLU A 264 3.70 29.88 -6.03
C GLU A 264 2.86 31.13 -5.74
N GLN A 265 3.03 32.24 -6.45
CA GLN A 265 2.71 33.56 -5.88
C GLN A 265 1.27 34.09 -5.95
N TYR A 266 0.28 33.42 -6.57
CA TYR A 266 -1.01 34.11 -6.86
C TYR A 266 -2.31 33.28 -6.78
N PHE A 267 -2.47 32.32 -5.86
CA PHE A 267 -3.70 31.51 -5.84
C PHE A 267 -4.53 31.47 -4.54
N ASN A 268 -4.08 32.10 -3.45
CA ASN A 268 -4.95 32.20 -2.25
C ASN A 268 -6.18 33.12 -2.46
N GLU A 269 -6.20 33.93 -3.53
CA GLU A 269 -7.29 34.89 -3.80
C GLU A 269 -8.34 34.38 -4.80
N LEU A 270 -7.99 33.46 -5.70
CA LEU A 270 -8.91 32.84 -6.65
C LEU A 270 -9.48 31.56 -6.01
N LYS A 271 -10.64 31.66 -5.36
CA LYS A 271 -11.40 30.49 -4.84
C LYS A 271 -11.93 29.59 -5.99
N VAL A 272 -11.07 29.12 -6.89
CA VAL A 272 -11.41 28.31 -8.05
C VAL A 272 -10.56 27.04 -8.02
N ASN A 273 -11.15 25.94 -7.53
CA ASN A 273 -10.58 24.60 -7.65
C ASN A 273 -10.92 24.07 -9.05
N SER A 274 -10.08 24.34 -10.06
CA SER A 274 -10.12 23.60 -11.32
C SER A 274 -8.92 22.66 -11.45
N ASN A 275 -9.16 21.46 -11.98
CA ASN A 275 -8.11 20.47 -12.26
C ASN A 275 -7.11 21.00 -13.29
N SER A 276 -7.58 21.77 -14.28
CA SER A 276 -6.77 22.45 -15.29
C SER A 276 -5.74 23.39 -14.65
N LEU A 277 -6.17 24.27 -13.73
CA LEU A 277 -5.26 25.18 -13.03
C LEU A 277 -4.26 24.44 -12.15
N THR A 278 -4.67 23.37 -11.48
CA THR A 278 -3.77 22.53 -10.65
C THR A 278 -2.70 21.86 -11.51
N LEU A 279 -3.06 21.35 -12.68
CA LEU A 279 -2.11 20.79 -13.65
C LEU A 279 -1.10 21.84 -14.10
N LEU A 280 -1.58 23.00 -14.55
CA LEU A 280 -0.73 24.09 -15.04
C LEU A 280 0.22 24.61 -13.96
N GLN A 281 -0.23 24.65 -12.70
CA GLN A 281 0.63 24.97 -11.56
C GLN A 281 1.78 23.96 -11.42
N ASN A 282 1.48 22.67 -11.44
CA ASN A 282 2.50 21.63 -11.34
C ASN A 282 3.51 21.73 -12.49
N MET A 283 3.03 22.00 -13.71
CA MET A 283 3.91 22.23 -14.87
C MET A 283 4.78 23.47 -14.69
N SER A 284 4.24 24.57 -14.17
CA SER A 284 5.00 25.80 -13.94
C SER A 284 6.13 25.66 -12.90
N LYS A 285 6.06 24.64 -12.03
CA LYS A 285 7.11 24.32 -11.06
C LYS A 285 8.30 23.59 -11.69
N THR A 286 8.04 22.80 -12.73
CA THR A 286 9.04 21.91 -13.35
C THR A 286 9.59 22.46 -14.66
N HIS A 287 8.83 23.28 -15.37
CA HIS A 287 9.18 23.79 -16.69
C HIS A 287 9.52 25.28 -16.69
N LYS A 288 10.32 25.70 -17.68
CA LYS A 288 10.86 27.07 -17.78
C LYS A 288 10.16 27.96 -18.82
N PHE A 289 9.20 27.44 -19.58
CA PHE A 289 8.46 28.21 -20.59
C PHE A 289 7.23 28.91 -19.98
N PRO A 290 6.77 30.02 -20.57
CA PRO A 290 5.59 30.74 -20.09
C PRO A 290 4.30 29.93 -20.30
N ILE A 291 3.42 29.96 -19.29
CA ILE A 291 2.12 29.27 -19.26
C ILE A 291 1.01 30.30 -19.05
N TYR A 292 0.01 30.28 -19.93
CA TYR A 292 -1.18 31.12 -19.86
C TYR A 292 -2.44 30.27 -19.75
N TYR A 293 -3.36 30.69 -18.88
CA TYR A 293 -4.71 30.16 -18.78
C TYR A 293 -5.69 31.27 -19.20
N ILE A 294 -6.61 30.94 -20.10
CA ILE A 294 -7.59 31.85 -20.66
C ILE A 294 -8.96 31.18 -20.57
N LYS A 295 -9.95 31.86 -20.00
CA LYS A 295 -11.34 31.41 -19.98
C LYS A 295 -12.19 32.36 -20.81
N THR A 296 -12.79 31.84 -21.88
CA THR A 296 -13.57 32.61 -22.88
C THR A 296 -14.27 31.68 -23.86
N ASN A 297 -15.20 32.19 -24.67
CA ASN A 297 -15.63 31.47 -25.87
C ASN A 297 -14.43 31.27 -26.82
N THR A 298 -14.17 30.01 -27.19
CA THR A 298 -13.02 29.63 -28.02
C THR A 298 -13.09 30.28 -29.40
N ALA A 299 -14.25 30.26 -30.05
CA ALA A 299 -14.44 30.82 -31.38
C ALA A 299 -14.18 32.33 -31.37
N ASP A 300 -14.68 33.05 -30.37
CA ASP A 300 -14.43 34.48 -30.20
C ASP A 300 -12.95 34.80 -30.02
N PHE A 301 -12.22 34.01 -29.21
CA PHE A 301 -10.80 34.22 -29.01
C PHE A 301 -10.01 33.98 -30.31
N LEU A 302 -10.27 32.86 -30.97
CA LEU A 302 -9.64 32.53 -32.25
C LEU A 302 -9.96 33.61 -33.30
N PHE A 303 -11.22 34.05 -33.37
CA PHE A 303 -11.66 35.12 -34.25
C PHE A 303 -10.92 36.43 -33.97
N GLN A 304 -10.86 36.86 -32.72
CA GLN A 304 -10.31 38.15 -32.36
C GLN A 304 -8.79 38.21 -32.50
N TYR A 305 -8.07 37.14 -32.15
CA TYR A 305 -6.62 37.17 -31.96
C TYR A 305 -5.82 36.33 -32.96
N LEU A 306 -6.41 35.34 -33.63
CA LEU A 306 -5.68 34.43 -34.52
C LEU A 306 -6.26 34.35 -35.95
N SER A 307 -7.50 34.83 -36.18
CA SER A 307 -8.17 34.64 -37.48
C SER A 307 -7.56 35.45 -38.62
N LYS A 308 -7.09 36.67 -38.37
CA LYS A 308 -6.53 37.52 -39.45
C LYS A 308 -5.37 36.83 -40.17
N ASP A 309 -4.62 36.02 -39.45
CA ASP A 309 -3.37 35.40 -39.90
C ASP A 309 -3.53 33.95 -40.36
N VAL A 310 -4.43 33.18 -39.73
CA VAL A 310 -4.73 31.78 -40.12
C VAL A 310 -5.77 31.74 -41.25
N LEU A 311 -6.68 32.71 -41.31
CA LEU A 311 -7.91 32.61 -42.11
C LEU A 311 -8.01 33.56 -43.31
N ASN A 312 -7.24 34.67 -43.38
CA ASN A 312 -7.30 35.71 -44.43
C ASN A 312 -8.75 36.08 -44.86
N THR A 313 -9.32 37.15 -44.28
CA THR A 313 -10.70 37.65 -44.54
C THR A 313 -11.78 36.57 -44.49
N PHE A 314 -12.19 36.23 -43.26
CA PHE A 314 -13.06 35.09 -42.95
C PHE A 314 -14.60 35.28 -42.95
N PRO A 315 -15.19 36.49 -42.75
CA PRO A 315 -16.64 36.59 -42.52
C PRO A 315 -17.53 36.20 -43.72
N GLU A 316 -17.12 36.51 -44.95
CA GLU A 316 -17.95 36.24 -46.14
C GLU A 316 -17.95 34.76 -46.54
N TYR A 317 -16.80 34.09 -46.41
CA TYR A 317 -16.60 32.69 -46.77
C TYR A 317 -17.34 31.69 -45.87
N LEU A 318 -17.39 31.94 -44.56
CA LEU A 318 -18.17 31.10 -43.64
C LEU A 318 -19.67 31.19 -43.91
N ASN A 319 -20.18 32.34 -44.33
CA ASN A 319 -21.61 32.49 -44.64
C ASN A 319 -22.02 31.69 -45.90
N GLU A 320 -21.08 31.39 -46.80
CA GLU A 320 -21.32 30.55 -48.00
C GLU A 320 -21.24 29.05 -47.68
N HIS A 321 -20.37 28.64 -46.75
CA HIS A 321 -20.11 27.22 -46.42
C HIS A 321 -20.80 26.72 -45.15
N ILE A 322 -21.30 27.60 -44.29
CA ILE A 322 -22.26 27.28 -43.22
C ILE A 322 -23.65 27.25 -43.87
N ILE A 323 -23.94 26.20 -44.62
CA ILE A 323 -25.27 25.98 -45.20
C ILE A 323 -26.26 25.67 -44.06
N PRO A 324 -27.36 26.44 -43.87
CA PRO A 324 -28.41 26.04 -42.95
C PRO A 324 -29.18 24.85 -43.56
N PHE A 325 -29.15 23.69 -42.90
CA PHE A 325 -29.89 22.51 -43.34
C PHE A 325 -31.18 22.30 -42.54
N SER A 326 -32.18 21.71 -43.22
CA SER A 326 -33.60 21.63 -42.87
C SER A 326 -34.03 20.35 -42.15
N LYS A 327 -33.09 19.54 -41.65
CA LYS A 327 -33.41 18.29 -40.96
C LYS A 327 -32.93 18.37 -39.51
N GLU A 328 -33.87 18.46 -38.58
CA GLU A 328 -33.59 18.51 -37.15
C GLU A 328 -32.89 17.21 -36.71
N ILE A 329 -31.62 17.32 -36.34
CA ILE A 329 -30.91 16.25 -35.63
C ILE A 329 -31.39 16.30 -34.18
N PRO A 330 -31.89 15.19 -33.62
CA PRO A 330 -32.35 15.18 -32.23
C PRO A 330 -31.21 15.54 -31.27
N GLU A 331 -31.56 16.19 -30.17
CA GLU A 331 -30.65 16.39 -29.04
C GLU A 331 -30.08 15.03 -28.59
N TYR A 332 -28.81 14.99 -28.17
CA TYR A 332 -28.11 13.77 -27.80
C TYR A 332 -28.90 12.88 -26.83
N ASN A 333 -29.49 13.47 -25.78
CA ASN A 333 -30.30 12.73 -24.81
C ASN A 333 -31.52 12.06 -25.46
N ASN A 334 -32.28 12.84 -26.26
CA ASN A 334 -33.45 12.34 -26.98
C ASN A 334 -33.08 11.23 -27.97
N TRP A 335 -31.91 11.34 -28.62
CA TRP A 335 -31.40 10.28 -29.49
C TRP A 335 -31.06 9.01 -28.72
N LEU A 336 -30.35 9.13 -27.61
CA LEU A 336 -29.90 8.02 -26.76
C LEU A 336 -31.11 7.26 -26.18
N GLN A 337 -32.09 7.98 -25.63
CA GLN A 337 -33.31 7.38 -25.06
C GLN A 337 -34.18 6.66 -26.10
N ASN A 338 -34.18 7.13 -27.35
CA ASN A 338 -34.99 6.53 -28.41
C ASN A 338 -34.33 5.34 -29.10
N ASN A 339 -33.02 5.16 -28.93
CA ASN A 339 -32.27 4.07 -29.54
C ASN A 339 -32.47 2.75 -28.77
N ILE A 340 -32.90 1.71 -29.49
CA ILE A 340 -33.32 0.42 -28.91
C ILE A 340 -32.21 -0.29 -28.12
N ASN A 341 -30.94 0.00 -28.45
CA ASN A 341 -29.78 -0.57 -27.75
C ASN A 341 -29.67 -0.10 -26.30
N PHE A 342 -30.40 0.95 -25.92
CA PHE A 342 -30.41 1.52 -24.56
C PHE A 342 -31.74 1.27 -23.81
N LYS A 343 -32.72 0.58 -24.42
CA LYS A 343 -34.10 0.50 -23.90
C LYS A 343 -34.40 -0.63 -22.90
N ASN A 344 -33.44 -1.45 -22.47
CA ASN A 344 -33.73 -2.69 -21.73
C ASN A 344 -32.87 -2.91 -20.47
N VAL A 345 -32.35 -1.86 -19.82
CA VAL A 345 -31.60 -2.02 -18.57
C VAL A 345 -32.58 -2.28 -17.42
N THR A 346 -32.50 -3.48 -16.85
CA THR A 346 -33.37 -3.89 -15.72
C THR A 346 -33.02 -3.16 -14.43
N ASP A 347 -33.96 -3.09 -13.47
CA ASP A 347 -33.73 -2.35 -12.23
C ASP A 347 -32.57 -2.92 -11.40
N HIS A 348 -32.39 -4.24 -11.34
CA HIS A 348 -31.22 -4.81 -10.65
C HIS A 348 -29.90 -4.46 -11.35
N GLU A 349 -29.88 -4.37 -12.68
CA GLU A 349 -28.69 -3.94 -13.44
C GLU A 349 -28.34 -2.50 -13.15
N LYS A 350 -29.35 -1.63 -12.98
CA LYS A 350 -29.13 -0.24 -12.55
C LYS A 350 -28.49 -0.17 -11.17
N TRP A 351 -29.00 -0.94 -10.22
CA TRP A 351 -28.40 -0.99 -8.87
C TRP A 351 -27.00 -1.61 -8.85
N LEU A 352 -26.72 -2.59 -9.71
CA LEU A 352 -25.38 -3.16 -9.87
C LEU A 352 -24.40 -2.17 -10.53
N PHE A 353 -24.86 -1.37 -11.49
CA PHE A 353 -24.09 -0.27 -12.08
C PHE A 353 -23.69 0.73 -11.00
N ALA A 354 -24.64 1.20 -10.17
CA ALA A 354 -24.33 2.10 -9.06
C ALA A 354 -23.35 1.47 -8.04
N TRP A 355 -23.57 0.21 -7.67
CA TRP A 355 -22.67 -0.54 -6.78
C TRP A 355 -21.23 -0.53 -7.27
N LYS A 356 -21.00 -0.71 -8.58
CA LYS A 356 -19.66 -0.77 -9.16
C LYS A 356 -18.85 0.49 -8.90
N PHE A 357 -19.46 1.68 -8.98
CA PHE A 357 -18.75 2.94 -8.73
C PHE A 357 -18.56 3.22 -7.24
N TYR A 358 -19.49 2.80 -6.39
CA TYR A 358 -19.27 2.79 -4.94
C TYR A 358 -18.17 1.82 -4.52
N TYR A 359 -18.02 0.68 -5.21
CA TYR A 359 -16.92 -0.24 -5.04
C TYR A 359 -15.57 0.41 -5.39
N MET A 360 -15.51 1.15 -6.49
CA MET A 360 -14.29 1.84 -6.92
C MET A 360 -13.88 2.98 -5.98
N SER A 361 -14.85 3.70 -5.40
CA SER A 361 -14.60 4.76 -4.41
C SER A 361 -14.32 4.24 -3.00
N GLY A 362 -14.59 2.96 -2.73
CA GLY A 362 -14.38 2.35 -1.41
C GLY A 362 -15.51 2.60 -0.41
N ASP A 363 -16.65 3.14 -0.85
CA ASP A 363 -17.81 3.42 0.00
C ASP A 363 -18.59 2.13 0.33
N LEU A 364 -18.22 1.48 1.44
CA LEU A 364 -18.82 0.21 1.86
C LEU A 364 -20.30 0.32 2.25
N GLU A 365 -20.78 1.50 2.62
CA GLU A 365 -22.17 1.70 3.03
C GLU A 365 -23.08 1.76 1.80
N ASN A 366 -22.73 2.61 0.84
CA ASN A 366 -23.48 2.70 -0.42
C ASN A 366 -23.35 1.42 -1.25
N GLN A 367 -22.19 0.75 -1.23
CA GLN A 367 -22.06 -0.58 -1.84
C GLN A 367 -23.10 -1.57 -1.28
N GLN A 368 -23.24 -1.65 0.05
CA GLN A 368 -24.19 -2.56 0.67
C GLN A 368 -25.63 -2.20 0.32
N ARG A 369 -25.97 -0.91 0.35
CA ARG A 369 -27.31 -0.39 0.02
C ARG A 369 -27.70 -0.77 -1.42
N CYS A 370 -26.82 -0.52 -2.38
CA CYS A 370 -27.05 -0.87 -3.78
C CYS A 370 -27.19 -2.38 -3.99
N LEU A 371 -26.33 -3.20 -3.38
CA LEU A 371 -26.42 -4.66 -3.49
C LEU A 371 -27.71 -5.21 -2.87
N ASN A 372 -28.17 -4.68 -1.74
CA ASN A 372 -29.42 -5.09 -1.12
C ASN A 372 -30.63 -4.74 -2.01
N LYS A 373 -30.64 -3.54 -2.61
CA LYS A 373 -31.70 -3.17 -3.57
C LYS A 373 -31.66 -4.08 -4.80
N ALA A 374 -30.49 -4.31 -5.39
CA ALA A 374 -30.34 -5.25 -6.50
C ALA A 374 -30.83 -6.67 -6.13
N TYR A 375 -30.52 -7.13 -4.91
CA TYR A 375 -30.94 -8.43 -4.41
C TYR A 375 -32.47 -8.56 -4.34
N ASN A 376 -33.16 -7.53 -3.85
CA ASN A 376 -34.62 -7.53 -3.74
C ASN A 376 -35.32 -7.63 -5.11
N PHE A 377 -34.71 -7.10 -6.17
CA PHE A 377 -35.24 -7.27 -7.53
C PHE A 377 -34.99 -8.69 -8.08
N VAL A 378 -33.86 -9.32 -7.73
CA VAL A 378 -33.48 -10.63 -8.28
C VAL A 378 -34.07 -11.80 -7.49
N ILE A 379 -34.41 -11.62 -6.20
CA ILE A 379 -34.88 -12.72 -5.35
C ILE A 379 -36.18 -13.37 -5.85
N GLU A 380 -37.04 -12.60 -6.54
CA GLU A 380 -38.30 -13.06 -7.13
C GLU A 380 -38.15 -13.57 -8.57
N THR A 381 -36.93 -13.47 -9.14
CA THR A 381 -36.63 -13.91 -10.50
C THR A 381 -36.04 -15.33 -10.53
N THR A 382 -36.02 -15.95 -11.70
CA THR A 382 -35.36 -17.23 -11.93
C THR A 382 -33.85 -17.11 -12.21
N ASP A 383 -33.28 -15.90 -12.13
CA ASP A 383 -31.86 -15.63 -12.43
C ASP A 383 -30.96 -15.95 -11.23
N GLU A 384 -30.78 -17.24 -10.99
CA GLU A 384 -29.93 -17.77 -9.93
C GLU A 384 -28.44 -17.37 -10.12
N GLU A 385 -27.99 -17.13 -11.35
CA GLU A 385 -26.62 -16.72 -11.64
C GLU A 385 -26.33 -15.29 -11.13
N LYS A 386 -27.25 -14.33 -11.37
CA LYS A 386 -27.14 -12.98 -10.81
C LYS A 386 -27.29 -12.99 -9.29
N LYS A 387 -28.20 -13.81 -8.76
CA LYS A 387 -28.40 -13.98 -7.31
C LYS A 387 -27.12 -14.43 -6.62
N SER A 388 -26.45 -15.46 -7.15
CA SER A 388 -25.14 -15.91 -6.64
C SER A 388 -24.10 -14.79 -6.64
N THR A 389 -24.01 -14.04 -7.73
CA THR A 389 -23.06 -12.92 -7.87
C THR A 389 -23.28 -11.84 -6.80
N ILE A 390 -24.55 -11.46 -6.56
CA ILE A 390 -24.92 -10.48 -5.53
C ILE A 390 -24.58 -11.02 -4.14
N LEU A 391 -24.90 -12.29 -3.85
CA LEU A 391 -24.58 -12.92 -2.57
C LEU A 391 -23.06 -12.95 -2.30
N ASN A 392 -22.23 -13.31 -3.29
CA ASN A 392 -20.78 -13.25 -3.13
C ASN A 392 -20.29 -11.83 -2.81
N ASN A 393 -20.81 -10.81 -3.50
CA ASN A 393 -20.42 -9.43 -3.25
C ASN A 393 -20.89 -8.93 -1.87
N LEU A 394 -22.10 -9.29 -1.43
CA LEU A 394 -22.57 -9.01 -0.07
C LEU A 394 -21.67 -9.69 0.98
N GLY A 395 -21.28 -10.96 0.73
CA GLY A 395 -20.32 -11.67 1.56
C GLY A 395 -18.99 -10.93 1.69
N TYR A 396 -18.49 -10.38 0.58
CA TYR A 396 -17.27 -9.56 0.57
C TYR A 396 -17.40 -8.27 1.40
N ILE A 397 -18.55 -7.59 1.33
CA ILE A 397 -18.81 -6.40 2.17
C ILE A 397 -18.81 -6.78 3.65
N TYR A 398 -19.51 -7.85 4.03
CA TYR A 398 -19.53 -8.29 5.43
C TYR A 398 -18.15 -8.76 5.90
N TYR A 399 -17.35 -9.38 5.02
CA TYR A 399 -15.96 -9.71 5.28
C TYR A 399 -15.13 -8.46 5.59
N LYS A 400 -15.24 -7.41 4.78
CA LYS A 400 -14.55 -6.13 4.99
C LYS A 400 -15.01 -5.42 6.27
N LYS A 401 -16.28 -5.54 6.64
CA LYS A 401 -16.82 -5.04 7.91
C LYS A 401 -16.46 -5.91 9.13
N GLY A 402 -15.73 -7.01 8.94
CA GLY A 402 -15.34 -7.93 10.02
C GLY A 402 -16.46 -8.86 10.52
N ASN A 403 -17.65 -8.82 9.91
CA ASN A 403 -18.74 -9.73 10.27
C ASN A 403 -18.58 -11.07 9.54
N PHE A 404 -17.64 -11.89 10.05
CA PHE A 404 -17.28 -13.15 9.42
C PHE A 404 -18.42 -14.17 9.37
N ASN A 405 -19.34 -14.17 10.33
CA ASN A 405 -20.44 -15.12 10.36
C ASN A 405 -21.41 -14.88 9.19
N LYS A 406 -21.86 -13.62 8.99
CA LYS A 406 -22.68 -13.26 7.83
C LYS A 406 -21.93 -13.46 6.52
N ALA A 407 -20.65 -13.07 6.47
CA ALA A 407 -19.84 -13.25 5.27
C ALA A 407 -19.78 -14.73 4.84
N VAL A 408 -19.53 -15.65 5.79
CA VAL A 408 -19.51 -17.10 5.53
C VAL A 408 -20.85 -17.60 5.02
N GLU A 409 -21.97 -17.13 5.58
CA GLU A 409 -23.32 -17.48 5.13
C GLU A 409 -23.53 -17.10 3.66
N TYR A 410 -23.25 -15.84 3.32
CA TYR A 410 -23.39 -15.33 1.95
C TYR A 410 -22.50 -16.08 0.94
N PHE A 411 -21.23 -16.33 1.28
CA PHE A 411 -20.33 -17.09 0.41
C PHE A 411 -20.79 -18.54 0.21
N LYS A 412 -21.24 -19.22 1.27
CA LYS A 412 -21.77 -20.59 1.16
C LYS A 412 -23.02 -20.65 0.30
N ASN A 413 -23.92 -19.69 0.43
CA ASN A 413 -25.13 -19.62 -0.39
C ASN A 413 -24.81 -19.37 -1.87
N SER A 414 -23.89 -18.45 -2.17
CA SER A 414 -23.39 -18.22 -3.54
C SER A 414 -22.75 -19.49 -4.12
N ILE A 415 -21.85 -20.13 -3.39
CA ILE A 415 -21.18 -21.38 -3.83
C ILE A 415 -22.20 -22.47 -4.14
N LYS A 416 -23.20 -22.67 -3.27
CA LYS A 416 -24.25 -23.67 -3.47
C LYS A 416 -25.01 -23.44 -4.79
N ILE A 417 -25.33 -22.18 -5.10
CA ILE A 417 -26.02 -21.83 -6.34
C ILE A 417 -25.11 -22.10 -7.55
N ASP A 418 -23.87 -21.60 -7.52
CA ASP A 418 -22.93 -21.78 -8.63
C ASP A 418 -22.59 -23.26 -8.89
N GLU A 419 -22.48 -24.09 -7.84
CA GLU A 419 -22.28 -25.54 -7.96
C GLU A 419 -23.50 -26.21 -8.61
N ASN A 420 -24.72 -25.85 -8.23
CA ASN A 420 -25.95 -26.36 -8.86
C ASN A 420 -26.04 -25.96 -10.34
N LEU A 421 -25.53 -24.78 -10.70
CA LEU A 421 -25.46 -24.30 -12.08
C LEU A 421 -24.26 -24.85 -12.86
N ASN A 422 -23.40 -25.67 -12.24
CA ASN A 422 -22.12 -26.13 -12.79
C ASN A 422 -21.18 -24.99 -13.24
N LYS A 423 -21.27 -23.82 -12.60
CA LYS A 423 -20.46 -22.62 -12.86
C LYS A 423 -19.24 -22.57 -11.94
N PHE A 424 -18.45 -23.65 -11.89
CA PHE A 424 -17.32 -23.78 -10.96
C PHE A 424 -16.26 -22.68 -11.06
N GLY A 425 -16.15 -21.98 -12.20
CA GLY A 425 -15.28 -20.81 -12.33
C GLY A 425 -15.67 -19.64 -11.42
N LYS A 426 -16.97 -19.48 -11.11
CA LYS A 426 -17.50 -18.40 -10.27
C LYS A 426 -17.33 -18.66 -8.77
N THR A 427 -17.28 -19.92 -8.36
CA THR A 427 -17.06 -20.29 -6.95
C THR A 427 -15.65 -19.96 -6.46
N ALA A 428 -14.67 -19.81 -7.36
CA ALA A 428 -13.27 -19.59 -7.01
C ALA A 428 -13.10 -18.38 -6.08
N ALA A 429 -13.71 -17.24 -6.41
CA ALA A 429 -13.65 -16.03 -5.58
C ALA A 429 -14.27 -16.25 -4.20
N ALA A 430 -15.43 -16.91 -4.12
CA ALA A 430 -16.11 -17.21 -2.86
C ALA A 430 -15.29 -18.17 -1.99
N TYR A 431 -14.67 -19.20 -2.56
CA TYR A 431 -13.77 -20.12 -1.85
C TYR A 431 -12.49 -19.44 -1.36
N ILE A 432 -11.89 -18.51 -2.14
CA ILE A 432 -10.78 -17.67 -1.67
C ILE A 432 -11.21 -16.84 -0.46
N ASN A 433 -12.37 -16.18 -0.56
CA ASN A 433 -12.87 -15.33 0.53
C ASN A 433 -13.19 -16.13 1.79
N LEU A 434 -13.79 -17.31 1.67
CA LEU A 434 -13.98 -18.24 2.79
C LEU A 434 -12.65 -18.67 3.39
N GLY A 435 -11.69 -19.06 2.55
CA GLY A 435 -10.35 -19.43 3.00
C GLY A 435 -9.67 -18.29 3.77
N ASN A 436 -9.79 -17.04 3.29
CA ASN A 436 -9.24 -15.85 3.94
C ASN A 436 -9.91 -15.58 5.30
N ILE A 437 -11.22 -15.81 5.42
CA ILE A 437 -11.93 -15.72 6.71
C ILE A 437 -11.39 -16.75 7.67
N TYR A 438 -11.31 -18.01 7.26
CA TYR A 438 -10.80 -19.08 8.12
C TYR A 438 -9.33 -18.86 8.50
N LEU A 439 -8.51 -18.29 7.61
CA LEU A 439 -7.14 -17.89 7.89
C LEU A 439 -7.11 -16.82 9.01
N LYS A 440 -7.94 -15.78 8.89
CA LYS A 440 -8.07 -14.72 9.93
C LYS A 440 -8.61 -15.24 11.26
N LYS A 441 -9.41 -16.31 11.25
CA LYS A 441 -9.90 -16.99 12.47
C LYS A 441 -8.91 -18.01 13.05
N HIS A 442 -7.70 -18.11 12.51
CA HIS A 442 -6.69 -19.11 12.86
C HIS A 442 -7.15 -20.57 12.66
N GLN A 443 -8.17 -20.77 11.83
CA GLN A 443 -8.72 -22.08 11.44
C GLN A 443 -8.01 -22.54 10.16
N TYR A 444 -6.71 -22.84 10.29
CA TYR A 444 -5.82 -23.05 9.13
C TYR A 444 -6.18 -24.27 8.28
N LYS A 445 -6.68 -25.35 8.89
CA LYS A 445 -7.08 -26.57 8.16
C LYS A 445 -8.29 -26.31 7.27
N GLU A 446 -9.29 -25.61 7.80
CA GLU A 446 -10.47 -25.17 7.08
C GLU A 446 -10.12 -24.17 5.98
N SER A 447 -9.17 -23.26 6.25
CA SER A 447 -8.64 -22.34 5.24
C SER A 447 -8.03 -23.09 4.05
N ILE A 448 -7.12 -24.04 4.32
CA ILE A 448 -6.49 -24.90 3.31
C ILE A 448 -7.53 -25.71 2.54
N PHE A 449 -8.55 -26.25 3.22
CA PHE A 449 -9.63 -27.00 2.58
C PHE A 449 -10.36 -26.15 1.52
N ASN A 450 -10.73 -24.92 1.86
CA ASN A 450 -11.42 -24.02 0.94
C ASN A 450 -10.54 -23.63 -0.25
N TYR A 451 -9.25 -23.34 -0.04
CA TYR A 451 -8.36 -23.04 -1.16
C TYR A 451 -8.14 -24.26 -2.09
N LYS A 452 -8.08 -25.47 -1.52
CA LYS A 452 -7.95 -26.70 -2.31
C LYS A 452 -9.16 -26.99 -3.20
N LYS A 453 -10.36 -26.50 -2.85
CA LYS A 453 -11.54 -26.60 -3.72
C LYS A 453 -11.34 -25.91 -5.06
N ILE A 454 -10.61 -24.80 -5.09
CA ILE A 454 -10.28 -24.08 -6.32
C ILE A 454 -9.39 -24.94 -7.22
N ILE A 455 -8.41 -25.64 -6.64
CA ILE A 455 -7.55 -26.57 -7.36
C ILE A 455 -8.37 -27.74 -7.91
N GLU A 456 -9.24 -28.34 -7.10
CA GLU A 456 -10.14 -29.42 -7.53
C GLU A 456 -11.02 -28.97 -8.72
N TYR A 457 -11.56 -27.75 -8.66
CA TYR A 457 -12.46 -27.22 -9.67
C TYR A 457 -11.76 -26.75 -10.93
N SER A 458 -10.46 -26.44 -10.86
CA SER A 458 -9.65 -26.15 -12.05
C SER A 458 -9.57 -27.34 -13.01
N ALA A 459 -9.78 -28.57 -12.52
CA ALA A 459 -9.89 -29.76 -13.35
C ALA A 459 -11.28 -29.94 -14.00
N LYS A 460 -12.32 -29.26 -13.48
CA LYS A 460 -13.72 -29.39 -13.92
C LYS A 460 -14.17 -28.22 -14.81
N SER A 461 -13.52 -27.06 -14.71
CA SER A 461 -13.87 -25.86 -15.45
C SER A 461 -12.66 -24.97 -15.67
N LYS A 462 -12.73 -24.09 -16.66
CA LYS A 462 -11.69 -23.08 -16.91
C LYS A 462 -11.71 -22.04 -15.79
N ILE A 463 -10.72 -22.10 -14.90
CA ILE A 463 -10.49 -21.10 -13.85
C ILE A 463 -9.36 -20.16 -14.28
N SER A 464 -9.47 -18.87 -13.93
CA SER A 464 -8.38 -17.91 -14.15
C SER A 464 -7.09 -18.37 -13.46
N SER A 465 -5.96 -18.26 -14.15
CA SER A 465 -4.64 -18.53 -13.57
C SER A 465 -4.37 -17.70 -12.32
N GLU A 466 -4.96 -16.50 -12.24
CA GLU A 466 -4.88 -15.59 -11.10
C GLU A 466 -5.51 -16.18 -9.83
N TYR A 467 -6.72 -16.75 -9.94
CA TYR A 467 -7.36 -17.41 -8.80
C TYR A 467 -6.59 -18.65 -8.35
N LEU A 468 -6.01 -19.38 -9.29
CA LEU A 468 -5.20 -20.56 -8.98
C LEU A 468 -3.88 -20.19 -8.29
N SER A 469 -3.19 -19.14 -8.77
CA SER A 469 -1.99 -18.61 -8.12
C SER A 469 -2.30 -18.12 -6.70
N THR A 470 -3.37 -17.34 -6.55
CA THR A 470 -3.83 -16.84 -5.24
C THR A 470 -4.14 -17.98 -4.28
N ALA A 471 -4.82 -19.04 -4.74
CA ALA A 471 -5.10 -20.21 -3.93
C ALA A 471 -3.81 -20.89 -3.45
N TYR A 472 -2.83 -21.11 -4.34
CA TYR A 472 -1.55 -21.72 -3.96
C TYR A 472 -0.76 -20.83 -3.00
N ASN A 473 -0.68 -19.52 -3.24
CA ASN A 473 -0.03 -18.57 -2.34
C ASN A 473 -0.65 -18.60 -0.93
N ASN A 474 -1.99 -18.56 -0.85
CA ASN A 474 -2.67 -18.56 0.44
C ASN A 474 -2.61 -19.92 1.16
N ILE A 475 -2.53 -21.03 0.43
CA ILE A 475 -2.21 -22.35 1.01
C ILE A 475 -0.80 -22.32 1.60
N GLY A 476 0.16 -21.72 0.88
CA GLY A 476 1.53 -21.50 1.39
C GLY A 476 1.52 -20.76 2.73
N SER A 477 0.81 -19.63 2.79
CA SER A 477 0.66 -18.84 4.02
C SER A 477 -0.04 -19.59 5.16
N ALA A 478 -1.04 -20.42 4.86
CA ALA A 478 -1.69 -21.24 5.87
C ALA A 478 -0.77 -22.34 6.43
N TYR A 479 0.08 -22.96 5.60
CA TYR A 479 1.09 -23.91 6.08
C TYR A 479 2.22 -23.22 6.86
N ASP A 480 2.60 -22.00 6.48
CA ASP A 480 3.54 -21.21 7.27
C ASP A 480 3.02 -20.96 8.68
N ALA A 481 1.74 -20.62 8.81
CA ALA A 481 1.07 -20.40 10.09
C ALA A 481 0.92 -21.69 10.92
N LEU A 482 0.91 -22.86 10.27
CA LEU A 482 1.00 -24.18 10.91
C LEU A 482 2.44 -24.62 11.22
N ASN A 483 3.43 -23.76 10.96
CA ASN A 483 4.86 -24.07 11.05
C ASN A 483 5.32 -25.23 10.13
N GLU A 484 4.55 -25.57 9.10
CA GLU A 484 4.87 -26.61 8.11
C GLU A 484 5.67 -26.02 6.94
N LYS A 485 6.86 -25.50 7.26
CA LYS A 485 7.66 -24.65 6.37
C LYS A 485 8.02 -25.29 5.02
N LYS A 486 8.25 -26.60 4.95
CA LYS A 486 8.54 -27.30 3.68
C LYS A 486 7.35 -27.24 2.72
N LYS A 487 6.14 -27.51 3.22
CA LYS A 487 4.93 -27.44 2.41
C LYS A 487 4.66 -26.00 1.98
N ALA A 488 4.85 -25.02 2.87
CA ALA A 488 4.68 -23.61 2.54
C ALA A 488 5.51 -23.21 1.31
N SER A 489 6.81 -23.53 1.31
CA SER A 489 7.73 -23.28 0.19
C SER A 489 7.26 -23.93 -1.12
N GLU A 490 6.87 -25.22 -1.10
CA GLU A 490 6.37 -25.92 -2.29
C GLU A 490 5.14 -25.24 -2.92
N TYR A 491 4.28 -24.66 -2.09
CA TYR A 491 3.07 -23.96 -2.55
C TYR A 491 3.36 -22.55 -3.07
N TYR A 492 4.28 -21.80 -2.44
CA TYR A 492 4.72 -20.52 -2.97
C TYR A 492 5.43 -20.66 -4.32
N GLU A 493 6.26 -21.69 -4.51
CA GLU A 493 6.92 -21.97 -5.80
C GLU A 493 5.91 -22.26 -6.91
N LYS A 494 4.84 -23.01 -6.61
CA LYS A 494 3.73 -23.26 -7.56
C LYS A 494 3.03 -21.97 -7.96
N ALA A 495 2.73 -21.09 -6.99
CA ALA A 495 2.11 -19.80 -7.26
C ALA A 495 3.03 -18.93 -8.14
N LEU A 496 4.32 -18.84 -7.79
CA LEU A 496 5.31 -18.06 -8.53
C LEU A 496 5.45 -18.54 -9.99
N SER A 497 5.51 -19.86 -10.19
CA SER A 497 5.61 -20.46 -11.53
C SER A 497 4.40 -20.12 -12.42
N ILE A 498 3.19 -20.09 -11.85
CA ILE A 498 1.98 -19.70 -12.58
C ILE A 498 2.08 -18.23 -13.00
N ASP A 499 2.46 -17.34 -12.09
CA ASP A 499 2.51 -15.91 -12.37
C ASP A 499 3.65 -15.51 -13.32
N GLU A 500 4.79 -16.21 -13.25
CA GLU A 500 5.88 -16.03 -14.22
C GLU A 500 5.47 -16.48 -15.62
N LYS A 501 4.75 -17.59 -15.74
CA LYS A 501 4.25 -18.10 -17.03
C LYS A 501 3.22 -17.17 -17.67
N HIS A 502 2.38 -16.50 -16.88
CA HIS A 502 1.28 -15.67 -17.37
C HIS A 502 1.55 -14.16 -17.30
N GLY A 503 2.72 -13.74 -16.79
CA GLY A 503 3.12 -12.34 -16.69
C GLY A 503 2.36 -11.55 -15.62
N ASN A 504 1.88 -12.20 -14.54
CA ASN A 504 1.21 -11.50 -13.44
C ASN A 504 2.24 -10.94 -12.44
N ILE A 505 2.76 -9.76 -12.77
CA ILE A 505 3.83 -9.10 -12.01
C ILE A 505 3.34 -8.66 -10.61
N SER A 506 2.07 -8.28 -10.48
CA SER A 506 1.43 -7.87 -9.22
C SER A 506 1.39 -9.00 -8.19
N SER A 507 0.84 -10.14 -8.60
CA SER A 507 0.77 -11.34 -7.76
C SER A 507 2.16 -11.88 -7.41
N LYS A 508 3.11 -11.82 -8.34
CA LYS A 508 4.53 -12.14 -8.07
C LYS A 508 5.09 -11.29 -6.92
N ALA A 509 4.84 -9.99 -6.88
CA ALA A 509 5.30 -9.15 -5.77
C ALA A 509 4.67 -9.54 -4.42
N ALA A 510 3.39 -9.94 -4.42
CA ALA A 510 2.72 -10.42 -3.20
C ALA A 510 3.32 -11.76 -2.71
N ILE A 511 3.58 -12.69 -3.62
CA ILE A 511 4.20 -13.99 -3.29
C ILE A 511 5.60 -13.78 -2.71
N LEU A 512 6.43 -12.92 -3.33
CA LEU A 512 7.77 -12.62 -2.81
C LEU A 512 7.71 -12.01 -1.41
N ASN A 513 6.74 -11.14 -1.11
CA ASN A 513 6.54 -10.63 0.24
C ASN A 513 6.19 -11.76 1.23
N ASN A 514 5.32 -12.70 0.86
CA ASN A 514 4.96 -13.82 1.74
C ASN A 514 6.13 -14.80 1.95
N ILE A 515 6.94 -15.05 0.92
CA ILE A 515 8.18 -15.82 1.07
C ILE A 515 9.14 -15.10 2.03
N GLY A 516 9.32 -13.78 1.86
CA GLY A 516 10.13 -12.96 2.76
C GLY A 516 9.67 -13.04 4.21
N GLU A 517 8.36 -13.02 4.42
CA GLU A 517 7.73 -13.19 5.74
C GLU A 517 8.05 -14.57 6.36
N SER A 518 7.96 -15.65 5.57
CA SER A 518 8.33 -17.00 6.00
C SER A 518 9.79 -17.08 6.48
N TYR A 519 10.72 -16.46 5.76
CA TYR A 519 12.13 -16.40 6.18
C TYR A 519 12.35 -15.51 7.41
N ARG A 520 11.60 -14.41 7.52
CA ARG A 520 11.63 -13.52 8.69
C ARG A 520 11.22 -14.26 9.96
N GLU A 521 10.14 -15.04 9.90
CA GLU A 521 9.67 -15.86 11.02
C GLU A 521 10.68 -16.94 11.43
N LYS A 522 11.44 -17.50 10.47
CA LYS A 522 12.54 -18.42 10.74
C LYS A 522 13.77 -17.74 11.36
N GLY A 523 13.82 -16.41 11.39
CA GLY A 523 14.98 -15.64 11.83
C GLY A 523 16.06 -15.47 10.76
N ASP A 524 15.85 -15.94 9.53
CA ASP A 524 16.75 -15.68 8.39
C ASP A 524 16.46 -14.30 7.79
N PHE A 525 16.94 -13.28 8.50
CA PHE A 525 16.72 -11.88 8.15
C PHE A 525 17.38 -11.47 6.83
N GLN A 526 18.51 -12.09 6.44
CA GLN A 526 19.20 -11.75 5.20
C GLN A 526 18.39 -12.20 3.98
N THR A 527 17.92 -13.46 3.99
CA THR A 527 17.09 -13.97 2.90
C THR A 527 15.74 -13.25 2.86
N ALA A 528 15.13 -12.95 4.01
CA ALA A 528 13.91 -12.17 4.09
C ALA A 528 14.06 -10.77 3.45
N LEU A 529 15.13 -10.05 3.78
CA LEU A 529 15.42 -8.73 3.18
C LEU A 529 15.59 -8.82 1.66
N LYS A 530 16.20 -9.87 1.13
CA LYS A 530 16.32 -10.06 -0.33
C LYS A 530 14.94 -10.11 -0.99
N TYR A 531 14.05 -10.97 -0.48
CA TYR A 531 12.70 -11.13 -1.02
C TYR A 531 11.83 -9.88 -0.85
N PHE A 532 11.92 -9.20 0.29
CA PHE A 532 11.21 -7.93 0.49
C PHE A 532 11.72 -6.83 -0.45
N ASN A 533 13.03 -6.72 -0.68
CA ASN A 533 13.58 -5.75 -1.62
C ASN A 533 13.18 -6.06 -3.07
N ASP A 534 13.15 -7.34 -3.46
CA ASP A 534 12.69 -7.74 -4.80
C ASP A 534 11.19 -7.43 -4.99
N SER A 535 10.35 -7.69 -3.96
CA SER A 535 8.95 -7.27 -3.94
C SER A 535 8.80 -5.74 -4.05
N LEU A 536 9.61 -4.99 -3.29
CA LEU A 536 9.58 -3.52 -3.28
C LEU A 536 9.92 -2.94 -4.65
N LYS A 537 11.00 -3.41 -5.30
CA LYS A 537 11.41 -2.96 -6.64
C LYS A 537 10.32 -3.18 -7.68
N ILE A 538 9.64 -4.33 -7.63
CA ILE A 538 8.52 -4.61 -8.53
C ILE A 538 7.40 -3.58 -8.29
N ARG A 539 7.00 -3.35 -7.03
CA ARG A 539 5.95 -2.39 -6.69
C ARG A 539 6.31 -0.95 -7.06
N GLU A 540 7.57 -0.57 -6.92
CA GLU A 540 8.11 0.72 -7.40
C GLU A 540 7.95 0.85 -8.92
N SER A 541 8.37 -0.17 -9.69
CA SER A 541 8.21 -0.18 -11.15
C SER A 541 6.75 -0.16 -11.62
N MET A 542 5.83 -0.64 -10.78
CA MET A 542 4.40 -0.67 -11.05
C MET A 542 3.67 0.60 -10.59
N GLY A 543 4.34 1.50 -9.88
CA GLY A 543 3.72 2.68 -9.27
C GLY A 543 2.68 2.36 -8.18
N THR A 544 2.63 1.13 -7.64
CA THR A 544 1.61 0.71 -6.66
C THR A 544 1.97 1.12 -5.23
N GLN A 545 2.02 2.44 -4.99
CA GLN A 545 2.50 3.01 -3.74
C GLN A 545 1.80 2.45 -2.50
N HIS A 546 0.48 2.27 -2.53
CA HIS A 546 -0.28 1.73 -1.38
C HIS A 546 0.24 0.35 -0.92
N GLU A 547 0.60 -0.52 -1.86
CA GLU A 547 1.06 -1.87 -1.56
C GLU A 547 2.50 -1.91 -1.03
N MET A 548 3.26 -0.83 -1.22
CA MET A 548 4.63 -0.70 -0.70
C MET A 548 4.64 -0.55 0.82
N ALA A 549 3.60 0.00 1.45
CA ALA A 549 3.57 0.28 2.88
C ALA A 549 3.77 -0.97 3.75
N THR A 550 3.25 -2.12 3.32
CA THR A 550 3.44 -3.41 4.03
C THR A 550 4.86 -3.93 3.87
N VAL A 551 5.43 -3.85 2.66
CA VAL A 551 6.80 -4.32 2.40
C VAL A 551 7.82 -3.45 3.14
N LEU A 552 7.66 -2.13 3.11
CA LEU A 552 8.49 -1.17 3.84
C LEU A 552 8.43 -1.42 5.36
N ASN A 553 7.25 -1.73 5.89
CA ASN A 553 7.09 -2.09 7.30
C ASN A 553 7.85 -3.38 7.66
N ASN A 554 7.83 -4.39 6.78
CA ASN A 554 8.54 -5.64 7.01
C ASN A 554 10.06 -5.46 6.96
N ILE A 555 10.57 -4.64 6.04
CA ILE A 555 11.99 -4.24 6.00
C ILE A 555 12.36 -3.49 7.29
N ALA A 556 11.55 -2.50 7.69
CA ALA A 556 11.77 -1.74 8.92
C ALA A 556 11.80 -2.62 10.17
N TYR A 557 10.92 -3.62 10.23
CA TYR A 557 10.90 -4.60 11.33
C TYR A 557 12.22 -5.38 11.43
N ILE A 558 12.75 -5.85 10.30
CA ILE A 558 14.03 -6.56 10.29
C ILE A 558 15.15 -5.61 10.73
N LYS A 559 15.20 -4.40 10.19
CA LYS A 559 16.19 -3.38 10.57
C LYS A 559 16.14 -3.07 12.07
N SER A 560 14.95 -2.92 12.64
CA SER A 560 14.74 -2.73 14.09
C SER A 560 15.15 -3.97 14.91
N SER A 561 15.08 -5.17 14.33
CA SER A 561 15.49 -6.42 14.98
C SER A 561 17.00 -6.62 14.95
N LEU A 562 17.68 -6.09 13.91
CA LEU A 562 19.14 -6.08 13.77
C LEU A 562 19.83 -4.96 14.57
N GLY A 563 19.06 -4.06 15.22
CA GLY A 563 19.60 -2.91 15.95
C GLY A 563 19.84 -1.66 15.10
N GLU A 564 19.50 -1.70 13.81
CA GLU A 564 19.62 -0.60 12.86
C GLU A 564 18.43 0.35 12.97
N TYR A 565 18.24 0.94 14.16
CA TYR A 565 17.00 1.65 14.53
C TYR A 565 16.72 2.90 13.69
N LYS A 566 17.77 3.64 13.27
CA LYS A 566 17.60 4.84 12.44
C LYS A 566 17.02 4.50 11.07
N GLU A 567 17.58 3.50 10.40
CA GLU A 567 17.06 2.99 9.12
C GLU A 567 15.64 2.45 9.28
N ALA A 568 15.37 1.70 10.36
CA ALA A 568 14.03 1.22 10.65
C ALA A 568 13.00 2.35 10.74
N LEU A 569 13.33 3.44 11.45
CA LEU A 569 12.47 4.62 11.56
C LEU A 569 12.23 5.31 10.20
N GLU A 570 13.24 5.38 9.33
CA GLU A 570 13.08 5.92 7.98
C GLU A 570 12.06 5.11 7.16
N PHE A 571 12.20 3.78 7.16
CA PHE A 571 11.28 2.89 6.45
C PHE A 571 9.86 2.92 7.04
N TYR A 572 9.71 2.89 8.37
CA TYR A 572 8.39 3.05 9.00
C TYR A 572 7.75 4.39 8.68
N THR A 573 8.52 5.48 8.65
CA THR A 573 8.01 6.81 8.32
C THR A 573 7.58 6.91 6.86
N LYS A 574 8.32 6.27 5.92
CA LYS A 574 7.89 6.16 4.52
C LYS A 574 6.58 5.38 4.39
N ALA A 575 6.45 4.25 5.08
CA ALA A 575 5.21 3.47 5.10
C ALA A 575 4.03 4.28 5.69
N LEU A 576 4.25 4.98 6.80
CA LEU A 576 3.24 5.83 7.44
C LEU A 576 2.73 6.93 6.50
N ARG A 577 3.62 7.60 5.75
CA ARG A 577 3.22 8.63 4.77
C ARG A 577 2.35 8.07 3.65
N ILE A 578 2.61 6.83 3.23
CA ILE A 578 1.78 6.14 2.24
C ILE A 578 0.40 5.86 2.85
N ASP A 579 0.36 5.29 4.06
CA ASP A 579 -0.90 4.99 4.74
C ASP A 579 -1.74 6.27 4.95
N GLU A 580 -1.11 7.39 5.33
CA GLU A 580 -1.77 8.70 5.42
C GLU A 580 -2.28 9.21 4.08
N LYS A 581 -1.49 9.10 3.00
CA LYS A 581 -1.91 9.50 1.64
C LYS A 581 -3.14 8.72 1.16
N TYR A 582 -3.27 7.46 1.55
CA TYR A 582 -4.37 6.58 1.14
C TYR A 582 -5.47 6.44 2.21
N ASN A 583 -5.40 7.21 3.30
CA ASN A 583 -6.32 7.12 4.45
C ASN A 583 -6.44 5.69 5.02
N ASP A 584 -5.37 4.90 4.98
CA ASP A 584 -5.30 3.59 5.64
C ASP A 584 -5.07 3.77 7.15
N ILE A 585 -6.19 3.78 7.87
CA ILE A 585 -6.21 3.95 9.32
C ILE A 585 -5.49 2.80 10.03
N GLU A 586 -5.73 1.55 9.61
CA GLU A 586 -5.08 0.38 10.23
C GLU A 586 -3.58 0.41 9.95
N GLY A 587 -3.20 0.73 8.71
CA GLY A 587 -1.82 0.92 8.30
C GLY A 587 -1.09 1.91 9.22
N LYS A 588 -1.66 3.12 9.33
CA LYS A 588 -1.16 4.24 10.16
C LYS A 588 -0.94 3.83 11.61
N LEU A 589 -1.96 3.23 12.23
CA LEU A 589 -1.92 2.77 13.61
C LEU A 589 -0.80 1.75 13.83
N LEU A 590 -0.61 0.80 12.91
CA LEU A 590 0.46 -0.19 13.01
C LEU A 590 1.84 0.46 12.95
N ARG A 591 2.01 1.44 12.04
CA ARG A 591 3.32 2.08 11.82
C ARG A 591 3.71 2.92 13.03
N LEU A 592 2.76 3.67 13.61
CA LEU A 592 3.00 4.43 14.82
C LEU A 592 3.35 3.53 16.01
N ASN A 593 2.69 2.37 16.15
CA ASN A 593 3.06 1.38 17.17
C ASN A 593 4.52 0.92 17.02
N ASN A 594 4.89 0.54 15.79
CA ASN A 594 6.23 0.04 15.50
C ASN A 594 7.32 1.11 15.66
N ILE A 595 7.01 2.36 15.32
CA ILE A 595 7.86 3.53 15.60
C ILE A 595 8.04 3.70 17.12
N GLY A 596 6.94 3.67 17.88
CA GLY A 596 6.97 3.76 19.34
C GLY A 596 7.83 2.67 19.97
N ARG A 597 7.63 1.41 19.58
CA ARG A 597 8.44 0.26 20.02
C ARG A 597 9.91 0.39 19.64
N THR A 598 10.22 0.96 18.48
CA THR A 598 11.61 1.20 18.05
C THR A 598 12.27 2.27 18.92
N TYR A 599 11.55 3.34 19.29
CA TYR A 599 12.05 4.32 20.25
C TYR A 599 12.26 3.74 21.67
N ILE A 600 11.41 2.80 22.12
CA ILE A 600 11.66 2.06 23.38
C ILE A 600 13.01 1.35 23.32
N LYS A 601 13.30 0.62 22.23
CA LYS A 601 14.60 -0.05 22.04
C LYS A 601 15.78 0.93 22.00
N MET A 602 15.57 2.11 21.43
CA MET A 602 16.56 3.21 21.44
C MET A 602 16.68 3.92 22.79
N LYS A 603 15.88 3.55 23.80
CA LYS A 603 15.84 4.20 25.11
C LYS A 603 15.34 5.65 25.09
N ASP A 604 14.68 6.09 24.01
CA ASP A 604 14.03 7.40 23.89
C ASP A 604 12.54 7.30 24.25
N PHE A 605 12.27 7.15 25.55
CA PHE A 605 10.91 6.88 26.04
C PHE A 605 9.93 8.03 25.83
N ASN A 606 10.44 9.27 25.73
CA ASN A 606 9.59 10.43 25.49
C ASN A 606 8.98 10.36 24.08
N LYS A 607 9.80 10.12 23.05
CA LYS A 607 9.29 9.92 21.69
C LYS A 607 8.45 8.66 21.56
N ALA A 608 8.84 7.58 22.23
CA ALA A 608 8.04 6.35 22.26
C ALA A 608 6.62 6.63 22.76
N ASN A 609 6.49 7.29 23.91
CA ASN A 609 5.21 7.58 24.52
C ASN A 609 4.37 8.59 23.72
N ASP A 610 4.99 9.59 23.08
CA ASP A 610 4.26 10.53 22.20
C ASP A 610 3.57 9.82 21.03
N HIS A 611 4.27 8.92 20.33
CA HIS A 611 3.69 8.15 19.23
C HIS A 611 2.61 7.17 19.73
N LEU A 612 2.86 6.47 20.83
CA LEU A 612 1.92 5.50 21.38
C LEU A 612 0.63 6.17 21.91
N LEU A 613 0.72 7.31 22.59
CA LEU A 613 -0.44 8.05 23.10
C LEU A 613 -1.31 8.64 21.97
N LYS A 614 -0.69 9.17 20.91
CA LYS A 614 -1.41 9.63 19.71
C LYS A 614 -2.21 8.49 19.07
N SER A 615 -1.63 7.30 19.03
CA SER A 615 -2.25 6.11 18.43
C SER A 615 -3.37 5.56 19.29
N LEU A 616 -3.16 5.55 20.61
CA LEU A 616 -4.19 5.20 21.60
C LEU A 616 -5.42 6.09 21.43
N ALA A 617 -5.25 7.41 21.48
CA ALA A 617 -6.36 8.36 21.35
C ALA A 617 -7.16 8.16 20.05
N TYR A 618 -6.46 7.92 18.94
CA TYR A 618 -7.11 7.64 17.65
C TYR A 618 -7.85 6.29 17.67
N SER A 619 -7.25 5.23 18.23
CA SER A 619 -7.88 3.91 18.33
C SER A 619 -9.13 3.90 19.22
N GLU A 620 -9.15 4.73 20.27
CA GLU A 620 -10.31 4.95 21.14
C GLU A 620 -11.44 5.65 20.38
N GLN A 621 -11.13 6.67 19.57
CA GLN A 621 -12.12 7.39 18.74
C GLN A 621 -12.82 6.47 17.74
N ILE A 622 -12.11 5.53 17.12
CA ILE A 622 -12.67 4.56 16.18
C ILE A 622 -13.22 3.29 16.84
N ASN A 623 -13.24 3.24 18.19
CA ASN A 623 -13.73 2.12 19.01
C ASN A 623 -13.09 0.76 18.64
N ARG A 624 -11.78 0.75 18.33
CA ARG A 624 -11.02 -0.46 17.97
C ARG A 624 -10.25 -1.00 19.18
N LYS A 625 -10.94 -1.82 19.99
CA LYS A 625 -10.43 -2.33 21.26
C LYS A 625 -9.15 -3.17 21.14
N ASP A 626 -9.00 -3.94 20.07
CA ASP A 626 -7.80 -4.74 19.74
C ASP A 626 -6.53 -3.88 19.64
N TRP A 627 -6.67 -2.67 19.11
CA TRP A 627 -5.58 -1.71 19.00
C TRP A 627 -5.31 -1.02 20.34
N VAL A 628 -6.37 -0.59 21.03
CA VAL A 628 -6.29 0.00 22.38
C VAL A 628 -5.50 -0.91 23.32
N TYR A 629 -5.79 -2.22 23.29
CA TYR A 629 -5.02 -3.26 23.99
C TYR A 629 -3.52 -3.17 23.72
N SER A 630 -3.15 -3.22 22.44
CA SER A 630 -1.75 -3.24 21.98
C SER A 630 -0.98 -1.98 22.40
N TYR A 631 -1.64 -0.83 22.41
CA TYR A 631 -1.03 0.44 22.84
C TYR A 631 -0.84 0.53 24.35
N TYR A 632 -1.84 0.09 25.14
CA TYR A 632 -1.67 0.01 26.58
C TYR A 632 -0.54 -0.94 26.97
N LEU A 633 -0.44 -2.09 26.31
CA LEU A 633 0.66 -3.02 26.53
C LEU A 633 2.03 -2.37 26.21
N SER A 634 2.13 -1.70 25.06
CA SER A 634 3.37 -1.04 24.62
C SER A 634 3.77 0.14 25.52
N LEU A 635 2.80 0.93 26.01
CA LEU A 635 3.03 1.98 27.00
C LEU A 635 3.51 1.39 28.33
N GLY A 636 2.89 0.30 28.78
CA GLY A 636 3.31 -0.43 29.98
C GLY A 636 4.76 -0.90 29.90
N VAL A 637 5.17 -1.46 28.76
CA VAL A 637 6.56 -1.84 28.48
C VAL A 637 7.48 -0.62 28.46
N SER A 638 7.08 0.48 27.79
CA SER A 638 7.88 1.71 27.73
C SER A 638 8.19 2.27 29.12
N PHE A 639 7.18 2.38 29.99
CA PHE A 639 7.35 2.87 31.35
C PHE A 639 8.13 1.89 32.25
N GLN A 640 7.97 0.57 32.05
CA GLN A 640 8.81 -0.42 32.72
C GLN A 640 10.28 -0.24 32.37
N GLU A 641 10.62 -0.14 31.08
CA GLU A 641 12.00 0.02 30.63
C GLU A 641 12.60 1.36 31.11
N LYS A 642 11.78 2.42 31.18
CA LYS A 642 12.17 3.69 31.78
C LYS A 642 12.51 3.56 33.27
N TRP A 643 11.69 2.85 34.03
CA TRP A 643 11.95 2.57 35.44
C TRP A 643 13.21 1.71 35.63
N LEU A 644 13.46 0.72 34.76
CA LEU A 644 14.68 -0.10 34.81
C LEU A 644 15.96 0.72 34.61
N GLN A 645 15.91 1.84 33.87
CA GLN A 645 17.05 2.75 33.74
C GLN A 645 17.29 3.63 34.98
N ASN A 646 16.22 3.94 35.70
CA ASN A 646 16.31 4.73 36.92
C ASN A 646 15.31 4.19 37.94
N LYS A 647 15.76 3.24 38.77
CA LYS A 647 14.92 2.59 39.80
C LYS A 647 14.37 3.57 40.86
N LEU A 648 14.85 4.82 40.89
CA LEU A 648 14.32 5.89 41.75
C LEU A 648 13.04 6.54 41.18
N ASP A 649 12.73 6.37 39.90
CA ASP A 649 11.54 6.93 39.25
C ASP A 649 10.28 6.11 39.59
N GLN A 650 9.73 6.35 40.78
CA GLN A 650 8.51 5.68 41.25
C GLN A 650 7.29 5.96 40.37
N GLN A 651 7.26 7.10 39.67
CA GLN A 651 6.15 7.43 38.78
C GLN A 651 6.11 6.48 37.58
N SER A 652 7.27 6.11 37.03
CA SER A 652 7.35 5.21 35.88
C SER A 652 6.85 3.80 36.21
N ILE A 653 7.21 3.23 37.36
CA ILE A 653 6.70 1.91 37.75
C ILE A 653 5.18 1.94 38.02
N THR A 654 4.65 2.99 38.67
CA THR A 654 3.20 3.12 38.86
C THR A 654 2.46 3.16 37.52
N LYS A 655 2.95 3.94 36.55
CA LYS A 655 2.37 3.99 35.20
C LYS A 655 2.51 2.68 34.44
N ALA A 656 3.62 1.97 34.59
CA ALA A 656 3.81 0.66 33.96
C ALA A 656 2.74 -0.34 34.43
N ILE A 657 2.49 -0.41 35.75
CA ILE A 657 1.45 -1.27 36.34
C ILE A 657 0.06 -0.81 35.89
N GLU A 658 -0.21 0.50 35.90
CA GLU A 658 -1.50 1.06 35.46
C GLU A 658 -1.83 0.65 34.02
N TYR A 659 -0.90 0.87 33.08
CA TYR A 659 -1.14 0.55 31.67
C TYR A 659 -1.25 -0.95 31.41
N LYS A 660 -0.49 -1.79 32.10
CA LYS A 660 -0.63 -3.25 32.02
C LYS A 660 -1.95 -3.77 32.61
N LYS A 661 -2.50 -3.11 33.64
CA LYS A 661 -3.86 -3.40 34.14
C LYS A 661 -4.92 -3.02 33.12
N LYS A 662 -4.79 -1.83 32.50
CA LYS A 662 -5.69 -1.38 31.43
C LYS A 662 -5.66 -2.32 30.22
N SER A 663 -4.49 -2.84 29.82
CA SER A 663 -4.43 -3.83 28.74
C SER A 663 -5.16 -5.13 29.13
N LEU A 664 -5.01 -5.62 30.36
CA LEU A 664 -5.76 -6.79 30.84
C LEU A 664 -7.28 -6.57 30.84
N GLU A 665 -7.74 -5.39 31.26
CA GLU A 665 -9.16 -5.02 31.23
C GLU A 665 -9.73 -5.07 29.81
N ILE A 666 -9.02 -4.48 28.85
CA ILE A 666 -9.43 -4.50 27.44
C ILE A 666 -9.40 -5.93 26.88
N ALA A 667 -8.38 -6.73 27.19
CA ALA A 667 -8.32 -8.13 26.77
C ALA A 667 -9.53 -8.94 27.28
N ARG A 668 -9.91 -8.74 28.55
CA ARG A 668 -11.13 -9.34 29.13
C ARG A 668 -12.41 -8.86 28.44
N MET A 669 -12.48 -7.57 28.06
CA MET A 669 -13.62 -7.02 27.31
C MET A 669 -13.74 -7.56 25.88
N ILE A 670 -12.62 -7.85 25.22
CA ILE A 670 -12.57 -8.48 23.88
C ILE A 670 -12.86 -9.99 24.00
N ASN A 671 -12.65 -10.57 25.18
CA ASN A 671 -12.76 -11.99 25.47
C ASN A 671 -11.76 -12.83 24.64
N ASP A 672 -10.56 -12.28 24.41
CA ASP A 672 -9.45 -12.99 23.79
C ASP A 672 -8.61 -13.67 24.88
N MET A 673 -8.68 -15.01 24.94
CA MET A 673 -7.96 -15.79 25.95
C MET A 673 -6.44 -15.62 25.86
N ASN A 674 -5.88 -15.46 24.65
CA ASN A 674 -4.44 -15.32 24.47
C ASN A 674 -3.96 -13.96 25.00
N ASP A 675 -4.66 -12.88 24.68
CA ASP A 675 -4.32 -11.54 25.16
C ASP A 675 -4.48 -11.39 26.68
N ILE A 676 -5.46 -12.09 27.27
CA ILE A 676 -5.63 -12.16 28.73
C ILE A 676 -4.40 -12.85 29.36
N ALA A 677 -4.01 -14.02 28.85
CA ALA A 677 -2.88 -14.78 29.37
C ALA A 677 -1.56 -14.01 29.25
N LEU A 678 -1.32 -13.34 28.12
CA LEU A 678 -0.15 -12.51 27.90
C LEU A 678 -0.12 -11.29 28.82
N SER A 679 -1.27 -10.62 29.03
CA SER A 679 -1.35 -9.47 29.95
C SER A 679 -1.05 -9.85 31.40
N LEU A 680 -1.56 -11.01 31.84
CA LEU A 680 -1.27 -11.56 33.15
C LEU A 680 0.23 -11.89 33.28
N SER A 681 0.84 -12.50 32.27
CA SER A 681 2.30 -12.73 32.26
C SER A 681 3.09 -11.42 32.36
N GLU A 682 2.72 -10.40 31.59
CA GLU A 682 3.40 -9.10 31.64
C GLU A 682 3.17 -8.36 32.98
N LEU A 683 2.01 -8.50 33.60
CA LEU A 683 1.76 -8.03 34.97
C LEU A 683 2.62 -8.79 35.99
N GLY A 684 2.71 -10.11 35.86
CA GLY A 684 3.57 -10.93 36.69
C GLY A 684 5.03 -10.49 36.63
N LYS A 685 5.51 -10.18 35.42
CA LYS A 685 6.88 -9.70 35.18
C LYS A 685 7.18 -8.37 35.85
N ILE A 686 6.27 -7.39 35.79
CA ILE A 686 6.51 -6.10 36.47
C ILE A 686 6.51 -6.27 37.99
N TYR A 687 5.62 -7.11 38.54
CA TYR A 687 5.59 -7.43 39.97
C TYR A 687 6.83 -8.20 40.42
N GLU A 688 7.35 -9.12 39.60
CA GLU A 688 8.62 -9.82 39.84
C GLU A 688 9.77 -8.82 39.94
N LEU A 689 9.87 -7.91 38.96
CA LEU A 689 10.91 -6.88 38.93
C LEU A 689 10.83 -5.93 40.12
N SER A 690 9.62 -5.65 40.63
CA SER A 690 9.41 -4.83 41.83
C SER A 690 9.49 -5.59 43.14
N HIS A 691 9.88 -6.86 43.12
CA HIS A 691 10.00 -7.75 44.28
C HIS A 691 8.69 -7.99 45.05
N THR A 692 7.54 -7.77 44.42
CA THR A 692 6.20 -8.12 44.93
C THR A 692 5.85 -9.52 44.44
N TYR A 693 6.55 -10.52 45.00
CA TYR A 693 6.56 -11.88 44.47
C TYR A 693 5.23 -12.62 44.58
N GLU A 694 4.40 -12.31 45.57
CA GLU A 694 3.09 -12.95 45.76
C GLU A 694 2.15 -12.59 44.61
N GLU A 695 2.06 -11.31 44.28
CA GLU A 695 1.29 -10.81 43.14
C GLU A 695 1.84 -11.34 41.82
N ALA A 696 3.16 -11.43 41.68
CA ALA A 696 3.79 -12.00 40.50
C ALA A 696 3.38 -13.46 40.29
N LEU A 697 3.50 -14.30 41.33
CA LEU A 697 3.13 -15.71 41.28
C LEU A 697 1.63 -15.92 41.03
N LEU A 698 0.76 -15.05 41.58
CA LEU A 698 -0.68 -15.10 41.34
C LEU A 698 -1.01 -14.88 39.85
N ASN A 699 -0.46 -13.80 39.25
CA ASN A 699 -0.68 -13.50 37.84
C ASN A 699 -0.10 -14.58 36.91
N TYR A 700 1.10 -15.08 37.22
CA TYR A 700 1.70 -16.18 36.46
C TYR A 700 0.90 -17.48 36.54
N LYS A 701 0.29 -17.79 37.69
CA LYS A 701 -0.57 -18.96 37.83
C LYS A 701 -1.82 -18.85 36.95
N GLU A 702 -2.54 -17.73 37.01
CA GLU A 702 -3.73 -17.49 36.17
C GLU A 702 -3.36 -17.53 34.68
N SER A 703 -2.21 -16.96 34.30
CA SER A 703 -1.68 -17.00 32.93
C SER A 703 -1.43 -18.43 32.44
N ILE A 704 -0.77 -19.28 33.24
CA ILE A 704 -0.51 -20.69 32.88
C ILE A 704 -1.81 -21.47 32.70
N GLU A 705 -2.80 -21.29 33.58
CA GLU A 705 -4.10 -21.99 33.48
C GLU A 705 -4.82 -21.69 32.16
N ILE A 706 -4.65 -20.47 31.63
CA ILE A 706 -5.20 -20.10 30.32
C ILE A 706 -4.34 -20.66 29.19
N PHE A 707 -3.01 -20.55 29.26
CA PHE A 707 -2.13 -21.12 28.22
C PHE A 707 -2.24 -22.65 28.11
N GLU A 708 -2.52 -23.36 29.21
CA GLU A 708 -2.84 -24.79 29.19
C GLU A 708 -4.10 -25.08 28.36
N LYS A 709 -5.14 -24.26 28.47
CA LYS A 709 -6.36 -24.39 27.64
C LYS A 709 -6.08 -24.07 26.16
N LEU A 710 -5.14 -23.16 25.90
CA LEU A 710 -4.71 -22.80 24.55
C LEU A 710 -3.70 -23.80 23.95
N ASN A 711 -3.20 -24.76 24.73
CA ASN A 711 -2.10 -25.66 24.36
C ASN A 711 -0.82 -24.93 23.94
N SER A 712 -0.53 -23.76 24.53
CA SER A 712 0.70 -23.01 24.22
C SER A 712 1.88 -23.46 25.09
N ASN A 713 2.56 -24.54 24.68
CA ASN A 713 3.71 -25.09 25.43
C ASN A 713 4.85 -24.07 25.60
N TYR A 714 5.09 -23.25 24.58
CA TYR A 714 6.15 -22.25 24.61
C TYR A 714 5.91 -21.17 25.68
N ASP A 715 4.70 -20.61 25.74
CA ASP A 715 4.38 -19.57 26.74
C ASP A 715 4.34 -20.16 28.16
N ILE A 716 3.83 -21.38 28.31
CA ILE A 716 3.89 -22.10 29.59
C ILE A 716 5.34 -22.28 30.04
N ALA A 717 6.27 -22.57 29.12
CA ALA A 717 7.68 -22.73 29.45
C ALA A 717 8.29 -21.42 29.98
N ILE A 718 8.04 -20.30 29.30
CA ILE A 718 8.53 -18.98 29.71
C ILE A 718 8.01 -18.64 31.12
N VAL A 719 6.70 -18.72 31.33
CA VAL A 719 6.08 -18.35 32.61
C VAL A 719 6.52 -19.30 33.72
N SER A 720 6.66 -20.60 33.43
CA SER A 720 7.19 -21.57 34.40
C SER A 720 8.63 -21.24 34.82
N ASN A 721 9.48 -20.82 33.88
CA ASN A 721 10.85 -20.40 34.20
C ASN A 721 10.88 -19.10 35.02
N GLN A 722 10.00 -18.13 34.73
CA GLN A 722 9.85 -16.92 35.55
C GLN A 722 9.44 -17.23 36.99
N MET A 723 8.44 -18.10 37.19
CA MET A 723 8.09 -18.60 38.53
C MET A 723 9.26 -19.30 39.21
N GLY A 724 10.03 -20.10 38.45
CA GLY A 724 11.23 -20.76 38.94
C GLY A 724 12.30 -19.79 39.42
N GLN A 725 12.51 -18.67 38.72
CA GLN A 725 13.43 -17.61 39.12
C GLN A 725 12.97 -16.90 40.39
N ILE A 726 11.68 -16.63 40.56
CA ILE A 726 11.13 -16.10 41.82
C ILE A 726 11.45 -17.03 42.99
N TYR A 727 11.16 -18.32 42.86
CA TYR A 727 11.46 -19.29 43.91
C TYR A 727 12.96 -19.40 44.18
N LEU A 728 13.80 -19.32 43.14
CA LEU A 728 15.26 -19.30 43.28
C LEU A 728 15.74 -18.05 44.05
N ALA A 729 15.17 -16.87 43.77
CA ALA A 729 15.46 -15.62 44.46
C ALA A 729 15.03 -15.67 45.94
N GLN A 730 13.90 -16.32 46.24
CA GLN A 730 13.44 -16.62 47.60
C GLN A 730 14.22 -17.76 48.29
N ASN A 731 15.21 -18.34 47.60
CA ASN A 731 16.00 -19.49 48.05
C ASN A 731 15.15 -20.77 48.32
N ASN A 732 13.97 -20.87 47.72
CA ASN A 732 13.08 -22.03 47.78
C ASN A 732 13.39 -23.00 46.61
N ILE A 733 14.51 -23.70 46.73
CA ILE A 733 15.08 -24.51 45.64
C ILE A 733 14.19 -25.70 45.25
N ASP A 734 13.49 -26.29 46.22
CA ASP A 734 12.62 -27.44 45.97
C ASP A 734 11.38 -27.07 45.15
N MET A 735 10.94 -25.81 45.19
CA MET A 735 9.90 -25.28 44.31
C MET A 735 10.46 -24.75 42.98
N ALA A 736 11.69 -24.24 42.96
CA ALA A 736 12.31 -23.69 41.76
C ALA A 736 12.62 -24.77 40.69
N ILE A 737 13.27 -25.86 41.10
CA ILE A 737 13.69 -26.95 40.19
C ILE A 737 12.53 -27.49 39.33
N PRO A 738 11.38 -27.93 39.88
CA PRO A 738 10.31 -28.51 39.06
C PRO A 738 9.71 -27.51 38.07
N LYS A 739 9.71 -26.21 38.40
CA LYS A 739 9.22 -25.16 37.49
C LYS A 739 10.16 -24.95 36.31
N ILE A 740 11.48 -24.91 36.56
CA ILE A 740 12.47 -24.75 35.48
C ILE A 740 12.58 -26.03 34.65
N GLN A 741 12.48 -27.22 35.26
CA GLN A 741 12.42 -28.49 34.52
C GLN A 741 11.19 -28.58 33.62
N ARG A 742 10.03 -28.10 34.10
CA ARG A 742 8.83 -27.99 33.27
C ARG A 742 9.08 -27.09 32.05
N ALA A 743 9.76 -25.94 32.23
CA ALA A 743 10.12 -25.07 31.13
C ALA A 743 11.03 -25.76 30.10
N LEU A 744 12.10 -26.42 30.57
CA LEU A 744 13.04 -27.15 29.71
C LEU A 744 12.36 -28.27 28.90
N LYS A 745 11.36 -28.95 29.48
CA LYS A 745 10.62 -30.02 28.81
C LYS A 745 9.66 -29.51 27.73
N LEU A 746 9.06 -28.34 27.93
CA LEU A 746 7.99 -27.83 27.07
C LEU A 746 8.50 -26.95 25.91
N ASP A 747 9.67 -26.33 26.04
CA ASP A 747 10.23 -25.48 25.00
C ASP A 747 10.93 -26.32 23.91
N GLU A 748 10.29 -26.50 22.76
CA GLU A 748 10.84 -27.31 21.67
C GLU A 748 11.91 -26.57 20.85
N ASN A 749 11.92 -25.24 20.86
CA ASN A 749 12.75 -24.42 19.97
C ASN A 749 14.20 -24.24 20.46
N GLN A 750 14.56 -24.81 21.61
CA GLN A 750 15.89 -24.80 22.27
C GLN A 750 16.52 -23.42 22.52
N ARG A 751 15.97 -22.33 21.99
CA ARG A 751 16.56 -20.98 22.06
C ARG A 751 16.70 -20.49 23.50
N ASN A 752 15.72 -20.79 24.36
CA ASN A 752 15.79 -20.40 25.76
C ASN A 752 16.41 -21.48 26.67
N HIS A 753 16.80 -22.64 26.13
CA HIS A 753 17.37 -23.72 26.93
C HIS A 753 18.65 -23.30 27.64
N MET A 754 19.42 -22.36 27.07
CA MET A 754 20.60 -21.82 27.74
C MET A 754 20.23 -21.19 29.10
N TYR A 755 19.11 -20.47 29.19
CA TYR A 755 18.65 -19.85 30.42
C TYR A 755 18.12 -20.88 31.40
N TYR A 756 17.34 -21.85 30.92
CA TYR A 756 16.79 -22.91 31.78
C TYR A 756 17.90 -23.78 32.37
N CYS A 757 18.89 -24.15 31.57
CA CYS A 757 20.06 -24.89 32.00
C CYS A 757 20.88 -24.09 33.02
N ASP A 758 21.19 -22.82 32.78
CA ASP A 758 21.94 -22.03 33.77
C ASP A 758 21.17 -21.84 35.09
N ASN A 759 19.85 -21.62 35.01
CA ASN A 759 18.98 -21.53 36.20
C ASN A 759 18.95 -22.85 36.98
N LEU A 760 18.86 -24.01 36.30
CA LEU A 760 18.97 -25.33 36.95
C LEU A 760 20.36 -25.55 37.55
N GLY A 761 21.42 -25.17 36.83
CA GLY A 761 22.80 -25.22 37.31
C GLY A 761 22.96 -24.45 38.62
N THR A 762 22.36 -23.25 38.69
CA THR A 762 22.34 -22.39 39.88
C THR A 762 21.51 -23.00 41.01
N CYS A 763 20.37 -23.62 40.71
CA CYS A 763 19.56 -24.35 41.70
C CYS A 763 20.35 -25.51 42.33
N TYR A 764 21.00 -26.35 41.51
CA TYR A 764 21.79 -27.47 41.98
C TYR A 764 23.05 -27.02 42.71
N TYR A 765 23.67 -25.91 42.29
CA TYR A 765 24.76 -25.27 43.03
C TYR A 765 24.34 -24.90 44.45
N LYS A 766 23.18 -24.23 44.62
CA LYS A 766 22.63 -23.88 45.94
C LYS A 766 22.23 -25.11 46.77
N LYS A 767 21.77 -26.19 46.11
CA LYS A 767 21.50 -27.50 46.73
C LYS A 767 22.76 -28.28 47.10
N LYS A 768 23.95 -27.75 46.76
CA LYS A 768 25.27 -28.39 46.94
C LYS A 768 25.47 -29.68 46.13
N ASP A 769 24.67 -29.89 45.08
CA ASP A 769 24.89 -30.94 44.08
C ASP A 769 25.76 -30.37 42.94
N PHE A 770 27.06 -30.27 43.20
CA PHE A 770 27.99 -29.61 42.29
C PHE A 770 28.19 -30.37 40.98
N ASN A 771 27.98 -31.69 40.95
CA ASN A 771 28.08 -32.48 39.73
C ASN A 771 26.95 -32.13 38.76
N LYS A 772 25.69 -32.08 39.25
CA LYS A 772 24.57 -31.61 38.42
C LYS A 772 24.71 -30.14 38.05
N SER A 773 25.22 -29.31 38.96
CA SER A 773 25.50 -27.90 38.65
C SER A 773 26.45 -27.78 37.45
N ILE A 774 27.56 -28.54 37.45
CA ILE A 774 28.51 -28.59 36.33
C ILE A 774 27.83 -29.09 35.05
N GLU A 775 27.03 -30.15 35.13
CA GLU A 775 26.32 -30.71 33.97
C GLU A 775 25.46 -29.63 33.28
N TYR A 776 24.61 -28.94 34.05
CA TYR A 776 23.69 -27.96 33.50
C TYR A 776 24.37 -26.66 33.06
N HIS A 777 25.34 -26.13 33.81
CA HIS A 777 26.09 -24.95 33.36
C HIS A 777 26.94 -25.26 32.12
N SER A 778 27.48 -26.47 31.98
CA SER A 778 28.22 -26.87 30.76
C SER A 778 27.30 -26.89 29.55
N LYS A 779 26.08 -27.44 29.68
CA LYS A 779 25.06 -27.40 28.62
C LYS A 779 24.69 -25.96 28.26
N ALA A 780 24.56 -25.08 29.25
CA ALA A 780 24.27 -23.65 29.00
C ALA A 780 25.37 -22.97 28.17
N VAL A 781 26.65 -23.22 28.50
CA VAL A 781 27.82 -22.71 27.75
C VAL A 781 27.89 -23.28 26.32
N GLU A 782 27.55 -24.55 26.13
CA GLU A 782 27.51 -25.16 24.79
C GLU A 782 26.43 -24.49 23.93
N LEU A 783 25.26 -24.25 24.50
CA LEU A 783 24.16 -23.59 23.80
C LEU A 783 24.49 -22.13 23.44
N THR A 784 25.17 -21.36 24.30
CA THR A 784 25.53 -19.97 23.97
C THR A 784 26.45 -19.86 22.75
N LYS A 785 27.31 -20.86 22.50
CA LYS A 785 28.19 -20.89 21.32
C LYS A 785 27.42 -20.99 20.01
N LEU A 786 26.30 -21.73 20.01
CA LEU A 786 25.44 -21.86 18.84
C LEU A 786 24.78 -20.54 18.44
N TYR A 787 24.50 -19.67 19.42
CA TYR A 787 23.85 -18.38 19.21
C TYR A 787 24.81 -17.19 19.18
N HIS A 788 26.13 -17.43 19.29
CA HIS A 788 27.19 -16.42 19.29
C HIS A 788 27.01 -15.29 20.33
N ASP A 789 26.38 -15.60 21.49
CA ASP A 789 26.23 -14.64 22.59
C ASP A 789 27.44 -14.71 23.54
N THR A 790 28.46 -13.91 23.24
CA THR A 790 29.74 -13.87 23.97
C THR A 790 29.60 -13.40 25.42
N TYR A 791 28.66 -12.51 25.70
CA TYR A 791 28.41 -12.03 27.06
C TYR A 791 27.80 -13.13 27.93
N LYS A 792 26.76 -13.81 27.42
CA LYS A 792 26.11 -14.91 28.16
C LYS A 792 27.03 -16.12 28.32
N GLU A 793 27.82 -16.43 27.30
CA GLU A 793 28.84 -17.47 27.40
C GLU A 793 29.83 -17.15 28.53
N ALA A 794 30.33 -15.90 28.62
CA ALA A 794 31.22 -15.49 29.69
C ALA A 794 30.57 -15.57 31.08
N GLU A 795 29.30 -15.18 31.20
CA GLU A 795 28.53 -15.28 32.45
C GLU A 795 28.39 -16.74 32.92
N TYR A 796 28.05 -17.66 32.02
CA TYR A 796 27.85 -19.07 32.33
C TYR A 796 29.18 -19.80 32.59
N LEU A 797 30.28 -19.41 31.92
CA LEU A 797 31.63 -19.87 32.25
C LEU A 797 32.03 -19.50 33.68
N LEU A 798 31.67 -18.29 34.14
CA LEU A 798 31.89 -17.89 35.52
C LEU A 798 31.06 -18.72 36.50
N ASN A 799 29.80 -19.00 36.20
CA ASN A 799 28.97 -19.87 37.05
C ASN A 799 29.52 -21.31 37.10
N LEU A 800 29.94 -21.85 35.96
CA LEU A 800 30.60 -23.16 35.86
C LEU A 800 31.90 -23.20 36.68
N SER A 801 32.70 -22.13 36.64
CA SER A 801 33.93 -22.02 37.41
C SER A 801 33.69 -22.12 38.93
N LYS A 802 32.57 -21.54 39.42
CA LYS A 802 32.16 -21.63 40.82
C LYS A 802 31.97 -23.08 41.23
N ALA A 803 31.23 -23.86 40.44
CA ALA A 803 30.94 -25.26 40.73
C ALA A 803 32.23 -26.11 40.78
N TYR A 804 33.15 -25.93 39.82
CA TYR A 804 34.46 -26.60 39.85
C TYR A 804 35.33 -26.19 41.05
N GLY A 805 35.29 -24.92 41.44
CA GLY A 805 36.00 -24.42 42.62
C GLY A 805 35.54 -25.11 43.91
N HIS A 806 34.24 -25.37 44.06
CA HIS A 806 33.69 -26.11 45.21
C HIS A 806 34.10 -27.59 45.23
N LEU A 807 34.29 -28.22 44.06
CA LEU A 807 34.90 -29.55 43.95
C LEU A 807 36.43 -29.53 44.10
N LYS A 808 37.03 -28.38 44.45
CA LYS A 808 38.48 -28.17 44.59
C LYS A 808 39.28 -28.40 43.31
N ASN A 809 38.64 -28.39 42.14
CA ASN A 809 39.34 -28.40 40.85
C ASN A 809 39.74 -26.97 40.45
N ILE A 810 40.68 -26.40 41.21
CA ILE A 810 41.02 -24.98 41.13
C ILE A 810 41.67 -24.61 39.79
N ASN A 811 42.47 -25.51 39.21
CA ASN A 811 43.09 -25.25 37.91
C ASN A 811 42.02 -25.09 36.82
N LYS A 812 40.99 -25.95 36.81
CA LYS A 812 39.89 -25.82 35.84
C LYS A 812 39.04 -24.57 36.10
N ALA A 813 38.78 -24.23 37.37
CA ALA A 813 38.06 -23.00 37.70
C ALA A 813 38.79 -21.75 37.19
N ILE A 814 40.11 -21.65 37.39
CA ILE A 814 40.93 -20.54 36.89
C ILE A 814 40.96 -20.50 35.36
N GLU A 815 41.07 -21.65 34.69
CA GLU A 815 41.01 -21.76 33.23
C GLU A 815 39.71 -21.16 32.68
N LEU A 816 38.56 -21.55 33.24
CA LEU A 816 37.24 -21.05 32.83
C LEU A 816 37.06 -19.56 33.07
N ILE A 817 37.57 -19.02 34.19
CA ILE A 817 37.51 -17.58 34.46
C ILE A 817 38.35 -16.80 33.44
N ASN A 818 39.54 -17.30 33.09
CA ASN A 818 40.37 -16.66 32.08
C ASN A 818 39.72 -16.69 30.69
N GLN A 819 39.03 -17.78 30.35
CA GLN A 819 38.22 -17.85 29.13
C GLN A 819 37.09 -16.81 29.14
N ALA A 820 36.30 -16.72 30.21
CA ALA A 820 35.24 -15.72 30.34
C ALA A 820 35.78 -14.28 30.20
N LYS A 821 36.91 -14.01 30.86
CA LYS A 821 37.59 -12.70 30.84
C LYS A 821 38.15 -12.33 29.46
N TYR A 822 38.57 -13.32 28.67
CA TYR A 822 39.03 -13.11 27.29
C TYR A 822 37.86 -12.88 26.34
N LEU A 823 36.79 -13.64 26.53
CA LEU A 823 35.62 -13.66 25.66
C LEU A 823 34.84 -12.34 25.69
N ASP A 824 34.66 -11.75 26.87
CA ASP A 824 33.91 -10.50 27.05
C ASP A 824 34.66 -9.49 27.93
N LYS A 825 34.82 -8.27 27.40
CA LYS A 825 35.57 -7.17 28.04
C LYS A 825 34.69 -6.17 28.79
N SER A 826 33.41 -6.46 28.97
CA SER A 826 32.51 -5.59 29.74
C SER A 826 32.97 -5.49 31.20
N ASP A 827 32.76 -4.32 31.80
CA ASP A 827 33.18 -4.04 33.16
C ASP A 827 32.65 -5.08 34.16
N LEU A 828 31.41 -5.54 34.01
CA LEU A 828 30.81 -6.51 34.92
C LEU A 828 31.48 -7.90 34.85
N ILE A 829 31.74 -8.41 33.64
CA ILE A 829 32.45 -9.69 33.46
C ILE A 829 33.88 -9.58 33.97
N GLN A 830 34.56 -8.46 33.73
CA GLN A 830 35.90 -8.21 34.24
C GLN A 830 35.91 -8.15 35.77
N ALA A 831 34.97 -7.43 36.39
CA ALA A 831 34.87 -7.33 37.85
C ALA A 831 34.65 -8.70 38.50
N ARG A 832 33.66 -9.48 38.01
CA ARG A 832 33.36 -10.82 38.51
C ARG A 832 34.53 -11.78 38.31
N SER A 833 35.16 -11.77 37.13
CA SER A 833 36.34 -12.59 36.84
C SER A 833 37.49 -12.32 37.82
N ASN A 834 37.83 -11.05 38.03
CA ASN A 834 38.89 -10.66 38.96
C ASN A 834 38.52 -11.01 40.43
N GLN A 835 37.26 -10.86 40.82
CA GLN A 835 36.79 -11.29 42.14
C GLN A 835 37.05 -12.79 42.37
N TRP A 836 36.62 -13.65 41.44
CA TRP A 836 36.78 -15.10 41.60
C TRP A 836 38.24 -15.57 41.51
N LEU A 837 39.06 -14.96 40.65
CA LEU A 837 40.51 -15.21 40.62
C LEU A 837 41.15 -14.85 41.97
N GLY A 838 40.81 -13.69 42.54
CA GLY A 838 41.28 -13.28 43.86
C GLY A 838 40.92 -14.28 44.94
N ALA A 839 39.67 -14.74 44.95
CA ALA A 839 39.17 -15.73 45.91
C ALA A 839 39.90 -17.07 45.79
N TYR A 840 40.09 -17.60 44.58
CA TYR A 840 40.75 -18.89 44.38
C TYR A 840 42.25 -18.85 44.68
N LEU A 841 42.93 -17.75 44.33
CA LEU A 841 44.36 -17.58 44.64
C LEU A 841 44.60 -17.44 46.14
N LYS A 842 43.78 -16.66 46.85
CA LYS A 842 43.86 -16.50 48.31
C LYS A 842 43.59 -17.83 49.02
N ASN A 843 42.42 -18.41 48.78
CA ASN A 843 41.89 -19.48 49.64
C ASN A 843 42.47 -20.86 49.33
N PHE A 844 43.00 -21.09 48.12
CA PHE A 844 43.47 -22.41 47.70
C PHE A 844 44.94 -22.46 47.29
N LYS A 845 45.45 -21.42 46.63
CA LYS A 845 46.87 -21.35 46.25
C LYS A 845 47.74 -20.64 47.29
N LYS A 846 47.14 -19.95 48.26
CA LYS A 846 47.80 -19.10 49.26
C LYS A 846 48.71 -18.02 48.62
N ASP A 847 48.34 -17.56 47.43
CA ASP A 847 49.05 -16.51 46.68
C ASP A 847 48.41 -15.15 46.95
N PHE A 848 48.77 -14.57 48.09
CA PHE A 848 48.19 -13.31 48.58
C PHE A 848 48.55 -12.10 47.71
N ILE A 849 49.73 -12.11 47.08
CA ILE A 849 50.19 -11.00 46.23
C ILE A 849 49.30 -10.87 45.00
N ASN A 850 49.12 -11.96 44.26
CA ASN A 850 48.27 -11.94 43.08
C ASN A 850 46.78 -11.81 43.46
N ALA A 851 46.35 -12.44 44.56
CA ALA A 851 44.98 -12.27 45.05
C ALA A 851 44.65 -10.80 45.35
N LYS A 852 45.54 -10.06 46.03
CA LYS A 852 45.38 -8.63 46.31
C LYS A 852 45.26 -7.80 45.04
N LYS A 853 46.08 -8.08 44.02
CA LYS A 853 46.01 -7.42 42.71
C LYS A 853 44.63 -7.60 42.05
N TYR A 854 44.13 -8.83 42.04
CA TYR A 854 42.84 -9.15 41.44
C TYR A 854 41.66 -8.52 42.21
N TYR A 855 41.65 -8.62 43.54
CA TYR A 855 40.61 -7.97 44.35
C TYR A 855 40.61 -6.44 44.22
N THR A 856 41.79 -5.81 44.16
CA THR A 856 41.88 -4.35 43.93
C THR A 856 41.30 -3.96 42.58
N THR A 857 41.59 -4.75 41.54
CA THR A 857 41.03 -4.54 40.20
C THR A 857 39.50 -4.68 40.21
N ALA A 858 38.97 -5.72 40.83
CA ALA A 858 37.53 -5.93 40.95
C ALA A 858 36.86 -4.78 41.72
N LEU A 859 37.43 -4.35 42.85
CA LEU A 859 36.92 -3.26 43.68
C LEU A 859 36.84 -1.95 42.89
N ASN A 860 37.89 -1.61 42.13
CA ASN A 860 37.92 -0.40 41.31
C ASN A 860 36.82 -0.41 40.24
N ILE A 861 36.54 -1.56 39.64
CA ILE A 861 35.49 -1.68 38.63
C ILE A 861 34.11 -1.60 39.29
N TYR A 862 33.85 -2.36 40.36
CA TYR A 862 32.57 -2.31 41.07
C TYR A 862 32.22 -0.92 41.61
N THR A 863 33.23 -0.18 42.10
CA THR A 863 33.02 1.20 42.59
C THR A 863 32.64 2.16 41.45
N LYS A 864 33.09 1.90 40.22
CA LYS A 864 32.72 2.69 39.03
C LYS A 864 31.34 2.33 38.47
N LEU A 865 30.87 1.10 38.71
CA LEU A 865 29.57 0.65 38.22
C LEU A 865 28.39 1.31 38.97
N ASP A 866 28.64 2.01 40.08
CA ASP A 866 27.74 2.91 40.82
C ASP A 866 26.27 2.45 40.92
N THR A 867 26.08 1.19 41.36
CA THR A 867 24.77 0.67 41.73
C THR A 867 24.78 0.20 43.17
N LYS A 868 23.75 0.57 43.95
CA LYS A 868 23.49 0.05 45.31
C LYS A 868 23.51 -1.49 45.38
N GLU A 869 23.29 -2.15 44.24
CA GLU A 869 23.30 -3.60 44.09
C GLU A 869 24.64 -4.26 44.48
N TYR A 870 25.77 -3.56 44.33
CA TYR A 870 27.10 -4.12 44.62
C TYR A 870 27.68 -3.66 45.95
N GLU A 871 26.94 -2.92 46.77
CA GLU A 871 27.46 -2.31 48.00
C GLU A 871 27.95 -3.37 49.01
N ASP A 872 27.15 -4.42 49.23
CA ASP A 872 27.55 -5.56 50.07
C ASP A 872 28.79 -6.28 49.53
N LEU A 873 28.88 -6.40 48.20
CA LEU A 873 30.00 -7.06 47.55
C LEU A 873 31.29 -6.23 47.64
N ILE A 874 31.18 -4.91 47.46
CA ILE A 874 32.26 -3.94 47.64
C ILE A 874 32.77 -3.99 49.07
N ASN A 875 31.86 -4.00 50.05
CA ASN A 875 32.20 -4.09 51.47
C ASN A 875 32.88 -5.43 51.79
N TRP A 876 32.42 -6.53 51.20
CA TRP A 876 33.07 -7.83 51.32
C TRP A 876 34.48 -7.82 50.73
N ILE A 877 34.69 -7.30 49.50
CA ILE A 877 36.03 -7.22 48.89
C ILE A 877 36.98 -6.34 49.73
N LYS A 878 36.50 -5.21 50.27
CA LYS A 878 37.29 -4.35 51.17
C LYS A 878 37.74 -5.12 52.42
N LYS A 879 36.83 -5.90 53.01
CA LYS A 879 37.16 -6.77 54.14
C LYS A 879 38.20 -7.82 53.76
N GLU A 880 38.05 -8.49 52.62
CA GLU A 880 39.02 -9.49 52.15
C GLU A 880 40.42 -8.88 51.93
N LEU A 881 40.49 -7.67 51.36
CA LEU A 881 41.72 -6.89 51.18
C LEU A 881 42.36 -6.46 52.50
N SER A 882 41.57 -6.17 53.53
CA SER A 882 42.10 -5.81 54.85
C SER A 882 42.69 -6.99 55.63
N GLN A 883 42.23 -8.21 55.33
CA GLN A 883 42.67 -9.44 55.98
C GLN A 883 43.92 -10.07 55.36
N MET A 884 44.34 -9.62 54.16
CA MET A 884 45.54 -10.08 53.45
C MET A 884 46.65 -9.03 53.55
#